data_AF-A0A2V7SP98-F1
#
_entry.id   AF-A0A2V7SP98-F1
#
_cell.length_a   1.000
_cell.length_b   1.000
_cell.length_c   1.000
_cell.angle_alpha   90.00
_cell.angle_beta   90.00
_cell.angle_gamma   90.00
#
_symmetry.space_group_name_H-M   'P 1'
#
loop_
_entity.id
_entity.type
_entity.pdbx_description
1 polymer ?
#
loop_
_entity_poly.entity_id
_entity_poly.type
_entity_poly.pdbx_seq_one_letter_code
_entity_poly.pdbx_strand_id
1 'polypeptide(L)'
;MAGNDVAISGHDERRAELRLRPLRRAHDGGGACVARPLGVAHLVQRRRTRTRRHDRALRRRVRAERSATGRRRSVLRARRGDADRLRRTCRGGDAKRGRLRAPSPGDDEVVLVPSGSPAEEHEVAIVDPDSTTPVGAGRIGEIWVSSPSVARGYWGRPQETTTTFGARLAGSEKTWLRTGDLGAMRDGMLVVTGRLKDLVILQGRNYYPHDIELAAERSHPDLRPGFSAAFCVGGERSEELVLALEVSRHHRVADDEPLFQAVRSELAGTVGVLPSEILLLRQNSIPRTSSGKIQRGACRASFLDGTLEVIGRWRPERSGQAAIDDPSSWINEYLLAWAREELELEPGALHADTPLPDLGIDSLAATRLVVALEARLGRRVEVAELWSQPTVGALARHLAALQTADPPGGGPTTPAFRVRPPAEPDRVTDVARWPEYRALRARLDQLDGQGIESPFFQVHEGVTGSHAMIAGRRVLNFANYNYLGLSGDPEVTRAAQDAVARWGSSVSASRVVSGERPIHAELEGEIARFIGVDDAIVFIGGHPANVSTISHLFSTDDVILCDALMHNSAVQGAEFSGARRLTFPHNDWRTLDTILQRVRGRHRRALVVIEGVYSADGDVPDLRRFVEVKERHDAMLMVDEAHSLGVLGTTGRGLAEHAGVDARAVDIWMGTLSKSLASCGGYIAGSAALVEYLKYTAPGFVYSVGITPSNAAAALAALRTLIAEPERVATLRERAATFLRCCRAEGLDTGASAGTPVIPVIVGDSLRAAKLSAMLLAAGVNVQPMVAPAVPNDRARLRFFIASTHTEAEIETTVRLVVESLRELEQSEGVRAASAGTSDVLSTGVGG
;
A
#
# COMPACT_ATOMS: atom_id res chain seq x y z
N MET A 1 27.43 -59.77 -6.66
CA MET A 1 28.68 -59.67 -7.46
C MET A 1 28.72 -58.23 -7.95
N ALA A 2 29.65 -57.33 -7.59
CA ALA A 2 31.11 -57.40 -7.37
C ALA A 2 31.91 -57.08 -8.65
N GLY A 3 32.89 -56.16 -8.54
CA GLY A 3 33.61 -55.53 -9.67
C GLY A 3 32.80 -54.38 -10.31
N ASN A 4 33.26 -53.14 -10.47
CA ASN A 4 34.48 -52.43 -10.07
C ASN A 4 35.80 -52.75 -10.80
N ASP A 5 36.07 -52.01 -11.87
CA ASP A 5 37.36 -51.68 -12.53
C ASP A 5 37.16 -50.28 -13.20
N VAL A 6 38.02 -49.24 -13.18
CA VAL A 6 39.49 -49.07 -13.01
C VAL A 6 40.23 -49.47 -14.32
N ALA A 7 41.14 -48.69 -14.95
CA ALA A 7 42.09 -47.67 -14.48
C ALA A 7 42.64 -46.74 -15.61
N ILE A 8 43.55 -45.80 -15.25
CA ILE A 8 44.72 -45.28 -16.05
C ILE A 8 44.38 -44.37 -17.26
N SER A 9 45.08 -43.25 -17.58
CA SER A 9 46.17 -42.42 -16.99
C SER A 9 46.17 -41.02 -17.66
N GLY A 10 46.94 -39.98 -17.28
CA GLY A 10 47.92 -39.75 -16.21
C GLY A 10 48.75 -38.45 -16.42
N HIS A 11 49.78 -38.23 -15.59
CA HIS A 11 50.70 -37.07 -15.51
C HIS A 11 50.08 -35.74 -14.98
N ASP A 12 50.55 -35.07 -13.91
CA ASP A 12 51.89 -34.63 -13.40
C ASP A 12 52.18 -33.16 -13.79
N GLU A 13 52.87 -32.29 -13.04
CA GLU A 13 53.41 -32.23 -11.65
C GLU A 13 53.62 -30.71 -11.31
N ARG A 14 53.88 -30.16 -10.12
CA ARG A 14 54.22 -30.55 -8.72
C ARG A 14 53.23 -29.83 -7.74
N ARG A 15 53.16 -29.99 -6.40
CA ARG A 15 54.13 -30.09 -5.27
C ARG A 15 54.96 -28.81 -5.02
N ALA A 16 55.32 -28.43 -3.78
CA ALA A 16 55.21 -29.09 -2.47
C ALA A 16 54.64 -28.10 -1.40
N GLU A 17 53.93 -28.52 -0.34
CA GLU A 17 54.42 -29.03 0.98
C GLU A 17 55.27 -28.00 1.77
N LEU A 18 55.34 -27.95 3.12
CA LEU A 18 55.26 -29.00 4.16
C LEU A 18 54.63 -28.51 5.50
N ARG A 19 53.91 -29.42 6.20
CA ARG A 19 54.04 -29.90 7.63
C ARG A 19 54.31 -28.90 8.79
N LEU A 20 53.94 -29.14 10.07
CA LEU A 20 53.09 -30.12 10.80
C LEU A 20 52.76 -29.56 12.22
N ARG A 21 51.82 -30.18 12.95
CA ARG A 21 51.56 -30.01 14.42
C ARG A 21 52.44 -30.98 15.25
N PRO A 22 52.38 -31.12 16.61
CA PRO A 22 51.59 -30.42 17.67
C PRO A 22 52.38 -30.03 18.97
N LEU A 23 51.72 -29.43 20.01
CA LEU A 23 51.52 -30.03 21.38
C LEU A 23 51.12 -29.05 22.52
N ARG A 24 50.10 -29.48 23.31
CA ARG A 24 49.86 -29.38 24.78
C ARG A 24 50.02 -28.07 25.62
N ARG A 25 48.86 -27.67 26.19
CA ARG A 25 48.50 -27.46 27.63
C ARG A 25 49.15 -26.35 28.51
N ALA A 26 48.26 -25.49 29.02
CA ALA A 26 47.92 -25.25 30.45
C ALA A 26 48.42 -24.01 31.24
N HIS A 27 47.41 -23.30 31.79
CA HIS A 27 47.27 -22.68 33.12
C HIS A 27 47.89 -21.31 33.51
N ASP A 28 47.12 -20.66 34.41
CA ASP A 28 47.39 -19.54 35.34
C ASP A 28 47.71 -18.12 34.77
N GLY A 29 47.38 -17.01 35.47
CA GLY A 29 46.55 -16.86 36.68
C GLY A 29 46.64 -15.47 37.34
N GLY A 30 45.49 -14.89 37.74
CA GLY A 30 45.38 -13.61 38.52
C GLY A 30 45.67 -12.31 37.74
N GLY A 31 45.28 -11.10 38.20
CA GLY A 31 44.34 -10.77 39.29
C GLY A 31 44.55 -9.37 39.91
N ALA A 32 43.50 -8.52 39.96
CA ALA A 32 43.40 -7.28 40.78
C ALA A 32 44.41 -6.13 40.44
N CYS A 33 44.30 -4.87 40.91
CA CYS A 33 43.18 -4.07 41.44
C CYS A 33 43.41 -2.53 41.28
N VAL A 34 42.31 -1.78 41.16
CA VAL A 34 42.01 -0.43 41.72
C VAL A 34 43.12 0.64 41.90
N ALA A 35 42.92 1.82 41.28
CA ALA A 35 43.17 3.13 41.89
C ALA A 35 42.32 4.29 41.30
N ARG A 36 41.71 5.09 42.17
CA ARG A 36 41.08 6.44 42.00
C ARG A 36 41.72 7.35 43.11
N PRO A 37 41.34 8.61 43.43
CA PRO A 37 40.34 9.55 42.85
C PRO A 37 40.83 11.03 42.67
N LEU A 38 39.91 11.92 42.23
CA LEU A 38 39.71 13.37 42.57
C LEU A 38 40.93 14.34 42.67
N GLY A 39 40.95 15.45 41.90
CA GLY A 39 40.47 16.78 42.36
C GLY A 39 41.40 17.93 41.91
N VAL A 40 41.16 19.25 42.07
CA VAL A 40 39.99 20.10 42.47
C VAL A 40 40.12 21.50 41.76
N ALA A 41 39.13 22.38 41.93
CA ALA A 41 38.82 23.67 41.29
C ALA A 41 39.83 24.88 41.27
N HIS A 42 39.51 25.81 40.36
CA HIS A 42 39.62 27.30 40.44
C HIS A 42 40.99 28.04 40.40
N LEU A 43 41.23 28.76 39.30
CA LEU A 43 41.61 30.19 39.36
C LEU A 43 41.23 30.95 38.07
N VAL A 44 40.79 32.20 38.20
CA VAL A 44 40.32 33.09 37.12
C VAL A 44 41.17 34.37 37.05
N GLN A 45 41.04 35.18 35.99
CA GLN A 45 41.65 36.52 35.81
C GLN A 45 43.21 36.63 35.86
N ARG A 46 43.90 36.48 34.71
CA ARG A 46 45.06 37.32 34.29
C ARG A 46 45.64 36.93 32.90
N ARG A 47 44.97 37.27 31.78
CA ARG A 47 45.57 37.22 30.41
C ARG A 47 44.87 38.03 29.29
N ARG A 48 43.88 38.88 29.59
CA ARG A 48 42.97 39.50 28.58
C ARG A 48 43.55 40.65 27.73
N THR A 49 44.80 41.07 27.90
CA THR A 49 45.33 42.33 27.32
C THR A 49 46.38 42.18 26.21
N ARG A 50 47.01 41.02 26.00
CA ARG A 50 48.14 40.88 25.02
C ARG A 50 47.73 40.54 23.58
N THR A 51 46.52 40.02 23.34
CA THR A 51 46.09 39.51 22.02
C THR A 51 45.56 40.58 21.05
N ARG A 52 45.03 41.71 21.53
CA ARG A 52 44.33 42.70 20.66
C ARG A 52 45.23 43.49 19.68
N ARG A 53 46.57 43.52 19.86
CA ARG A 53 47.48 44.23 18.93
C ARG A 53 47.90 43.41 17.70
N HIS A 54 47.94 42.07 17.79
CA HIS A 54 48.36 41.23 16.65
C HIS A 54 47.33 41.20 15.51
N ASP A 55 46.04 41.11 15.86
CA ASP A 55 44.93 40.97 14.90
C ASP A 55 44.82 42.15 13.90
N ARG A 56 45.09 43.39 14.34
CA ARG A 56 45.08 44.56 13.46
C ARG A 56 46.19 44.58 12.41
N ALA A 57 47.34 43.95 12.67
CA ALA A 57 48.42 43.83 11.69
C ALA A 57 48.09 42.76 10.63
N LEU A 58 47.61 41.60 11.08
CA LEU A 58 47.23 40.49 10.19
C LEU A 58 46.15 40.91 9.18
N ARG A 59 45.10 41.62 9.65
CA ARG A 59 44.02 42.13 8.80
C ARG A 59 44.46 43.17 7.77
N ARG A 60 45.63 43.83 7.93
CA ARG A 60 46.19 44.72 6.91
C ARG A 60 46.95 43.95 5.82
N ARG A 61 47.77 42.94 6.17
CA ARG A 61 48.42 42.05 5.17
C ARG A 61 47.40 41.33 4.28
N VAL A 62 46.39 40.70 4.88
CA VAL A 62 45.33 39.97 4.17
C VAL A 62 44.48 40.86 3.24
N ARG A 63 44.49 42.20 3.45
CA ARG A 63 43.84 43.16 2.52
C ARG A 63 44.73 43.55 1.34
N ALA A 64 46.05 43.50 1.47
CA ALA A 64 47.01 43.84 0.41
C ALA A 64 47.24 42.67 -0.55
N GLU A 65 47.38 41.43 -0.05
CA GLU A 65 47.58 40.24 -0.89
C GLU A 65 46.40 39.98 -1.85
N ARG A 66 45.20 40.44 -1.47
CA ARG A 66 43.97 40.38 -2.27
C ARG A 66 43.94 41.30 -3.49
N SER A 67 44.91 42.19 -3.70
CA SER A 67 45.02 42.99 -4.94
C SER A 67 46.12 42.52 -5.89
N ALA A 68 46.94 41.54 -5.50
CA ALA A 68 48.13 41.11 -6.24
C ALA A 68 48.00 39.73 -6.92
N THR A 69 46.87 39.04 -6.73
CA THR A 69 46.58 37.74 -7.36
C THR A 69 45.33 37.82 -8.24
N GLY A 70 45.26 36.97 -9.26
CA GLY A 70 44.42 37.16 -10.45
C GLY A 70 42.91 37.24 -10.21
N ARG A 71 42.19 37.71 -11.25
CA ARG A 71 40.72 37.81 -11.32
C ARG A 71 40.06 36.58 -10.67
N ARG A 72 39.09 36.82 -9.77
CA ARG A 72 38.24 35.74 -9.21
C ARG A 72 37.61 34.93 -10.35
N ARG A 73 38.12 33.72 -10.60
CA ARG A 73 37.47 32.75 -11.47
C ARG A 73 36.21 32.28 -10.74
N SER A 74 35.04 32.48 -11.32
CA SER A 74 33.77 31.98 -10.79
C SER A 74 33.55 30.54 -11.25
N VAL A 75 33.01 29.69 -10.38
CA VAL A 75 32.71 28.28 -10.69
C VAL A 75 31.67 28.15 -11.82
N LEU A 76 30.77 29.13 -11.92
CA LEU A 76 29.77 29.25 -12.99
C LEU A 76 30.03 30.51 -13.84
N ARG A 77 29.61 30.46 -15.11
CA ARG A 77 29.57 31.60 -16.04
C ARG A 77 28.11 32.02 -16.27
N ALA A 78 27.87 33.33 -16.32
CA ALA A 78 26.59 33.94 -16.70
C ALA A 78 26.87 35.19 -17.54
N ARG A 79 26.17 35.39 -18.66
CA ARG A 79 26.36 36.59 -19.50
C ARG A 79 25.39 37.70 -19.08
N ARG A 80 25.84 38.95 -19.10
CA ARG A 80 24.92 40.10 -18.94
C ARG A 80 24.01 40.16 -20.16
N GLY A 81 22.71 39.96 -19.93
CA GLY A 81 21.67 39.84 -20.96
C GLY A 81 20.77 38.60 -20.79
N ASP A 82 21.26 37.57 -20.08
CA ASP A 82 20.56 36.29 -19.95
C ASP A 82 19.40 36.30 -18.92
N ALA A 83 19.46 37.15 -17.89
CA ALA A 83 18.65 37.03 -16.67
C ALA A 83 17.12 37.01 -16.91
N ASP A 84 16.57 37.92 -17.71
CA ASP A 84 15.13 37.97 -18.01
C ASP A 84 14.71 37.09 -19.19
N ARG A 85 15.66 36.48 -19.91
CA ARG A 85 15.40 35.50 -21.00
C ARG A 85 15.48 34.04 -20.56
N LEU A 86 15.82 33.77 -19.29
CA LEU A 86 16.09 32.42 -18.77
C LEU A 86 15.30 32.05 -17.51
N ARG A 87 14.19 32.75 -17.22
CA ARG A 87 13.13 32.19 -16.35
C ARG A 87 12.56 30.96 -17.05
N ARG A 88 12.71 29.78 -16.45
CA ARG A 88 12.21 28.51 -17.02
C ARG A 88 11.19 27.89 -16.07
N THR A 89 10.00 27.56 -16.55
CA THR A 89 9.00 26.90 -15.73
C THR A 89 9.24 25.38 -15.65
N CYS A 90 8.74 24.77 -14.58
CA CYS A 90 8.61 23.33 -14.41
C CYS A 90 7.30 22.95 -13.73
N ARG A 91 6.82 21.74 -13.98
CA ARG A 91 5.63 21.15 -13.35
C ARG A 91 5.81 21.05 -11.83
N GLY A 92 4.97 21.73 -11.04
CA GLY A 92 5.13 21.86 -9.58
C GLY A 92 5.14 20.53 -8.82
N GLY A 93 4.35 19.55 -9.29
CA GLY A 93 4.32 18.20 -8.72
C GLY A 93 5.58 17.37 -8.95
N ASP A 94 6.37 17.65 -10.00
CA ASP A 94 7.57 16.86 -10.32
C ASP A 94 8.78 17.25 -9.46
N ALA A 95 8.89 18.51 -9.05
CA ALA A 95 9.95 18.97 -8.14
C ALA A 95 9.88 18.24 -6.79
N LYS A 96 8.65 18.08 -6.25
CA LYS A 96 8.35 17.29 -5.03
C LYS A 96 8.64 15.78 -5.21
N ARG A 97 8.82 15.31 -6.46
CA ARG A 97 9.22 13.93 -6.84
C ARG A 97 10.67 13.84 -7.36
N GLY A 98 11.50 14.86 -7.13
CA GLY A 98 12.93 14.84 -7.46
C GLY A 98 13.26 15.02 -8.95
N ARG A 99 12.37 15.64 -9.75
CA ARG A 99 12.53 15.82 -11.21
C ARG A 99 12.14 17.24 -11.64
N LEU A 100 12.82 17.79 -12.64
CA LEU A 100 12.54 19.10 -13.24
C LEU A 100 12.18 18.94 -14.72
N ARG A 101 10.92 18.64 -15.01
CA ARG A 101 10.36 18.59 -16.38
C ARG A 101 9.80 19.94 -16.79
N ALA A 102 9.67 20.18 -18.10
CA ALA A 102 8.88 21.30 -18.61
C ALA A 102 7.38 21.04 -18.34
N PRO A 103 6.57 22.07 -18.06
CA PRO A 103 5.13 21.93 -17.90
C PRO A 103 4.42 21.82 -19.26
N SER A 104 3.24 21.21 -19.24
CA SER A 104 2.27 21.20 -20.34
C SER A 104 1.17 22.26 -20.11
N PRO A 105 0.38 22.64 -21.14
CA PRO A 105 -0.77 23.52 -20.94
C PRO A 105 -1.75 22.94 -19.92
N GLY A 106 -1.97 23.65 -18.82
CA GLY A 106 -2.81 23.21 -17.69
C GLY A 106 -2.06 22.61 -16.49
N ASP A 107 -0.72 22.49 -16.54
CA ASP A 107 0.08 22.13 -15.36
C ASP A 107 0.35 23.35 -14.45
N ASP A 108 0.43 23.11 -13.13
CA ASP A 108 0.96 24.08 -12.17
C ASP A 108 2.43 24.42 -12.48
N GLU A 109 2.74 25.70 -12.72
CA GLU A 109 4.08 26.16 -13.08
C GLU A 109 4.87 26.73 -11.88
N VAL A 110 6.06 26.16 -11.63
CA VAL A 110 7.07 26.71 -10.72
C VAL A 110 8.22 27.34 -11.53
N VAL A 111 8.58 28.59 -11.22
CA VAL A 111 9.64 29.33 -11.93
C VAL A 111 11.03 29.00 -11.39
N LEU A 112 11.83 28.30 -12.19
CA LEU A 112 13.23 28.01 -11.91
C LEU A 112 14.14 29.16 -12.35
N VAL A 113 15.15 29.46 -11.51
CA VAL A 113 16.21 30.43 -11.79
C VAL A 113 17.54 29.70 -11.99
N PRO A 114 18.07 29.61 -13.23
CA PRO A 114 19.35 28.95 -13.48
C PRO A 114 20.52 29.79 -12.95
N SER A 115 21.46 29.14 -12.26
CA SER A 115 22.63 29.76 -11.63
C SER A 115 23.81 30.00 -12.59
N GLY A 116 23.71 29.54 -13.84
CA GLY A 116 24.75 29.61 -14.86
C GLY A 116 25.23 28.23 -15.32
N SER A 117 26.11 28.21 -16.33
CA SER A 117 26.79 26.98 -16.76
C SER A 117 28.15 26.84 -16.06
N PRO A 118 28.71 25.63 -15.92
CA PRO A 118 30.06 25.43 -15.38
C PRO A 118 31.12 26.23 -16.13
N ALA A 119 32.08 26.78 -15.40
CA ALA A 119 33.21 27.48 -15.99
C ALA A 119 34.24 26.50 -16.57
N GLU A 120 35.01 26.98 -17.53
CA GLU A 120 36.22 26.32 -18.05
C GLU A 120 37.17 25.95 -16.89
N GLU A 121 37.74 24.74 -16.91
CA GLU A 121 38.47 24.10 -15.79
C GLU A 121 37.65 23.83 -14.50
N HIS A 122 36.32 23.99 -14.52
CA HIS A 122 35.45 23.73 -13.35
C HIS A 122 34.34 22.75 -13.71
N GLU A 123 34.37 21.55 -13.13
CA GLU A 123 33.38 20.51 -13.38
C GLU A 123 32.33 20.45 -12.27
N VAL A 124 31.09 20.20 -12.68
CA VAL A 124 29.94 20.02 -11.80
C VAL A 124 29.24 18.72 -12.18
N ALA A 125 29.05 17.84 -11.21
CA ALA A 125 28.24 16.64 -11.32
C ALA A 125 26.98 16.77 -10.44
N ILE A 126 25.89 16.14 -10.86
CA ILE A 126 24.71 15.93 -10.02
C ILE A 126 24.70 14.46 -9.64
N VAL A 127 24.70 14.17 -8.34
CA VAL A 127 25.04 12.85 -7.79
C VAL A 127 23.97 12.40 -6.82
N ASP A 128 23.56 11.15 -6.91
CA ASP A 128 22.71 10.50 -5.92
C ASP A 128 23.50 10.40 -4.59
N PRO A 129 23.03 11.01 -3.49
CA PRO A 129 23.87 11.25 -2.32
C PRO A 129 24.25 9.98 -1.54
N ASP A 130 23.49 8.89 -1.74
CA ASP A 130 23.60 7.62 -1.03
C ASP A 130 24.36 6.57 -1.86
N SER A 131 24.00 6.41 -3.14
CA SER A 131 24.71 5.49 -4.05
C SER A 131 26.01 6.05 -4.64
N THR A 132 26.24 7.37 -4.55
CA THR A 132 27.37 8.10 -5.16
C THR A 132 27.46 7.96 -6.69
N THR A 133 26.34 7.67 -7.35
CA THR A 133 26.23 7.56 -8.81
C THR A 133 25.75 8.88 -9.44
N PRO A 134 26.25 9.27 -10.64
CA PRO A 134 25.70 10.42 -11.35
C PRO A 134 24.24 10.21 -11.75
N VAL A 135 23.37 11.20 -11.51
CA VAL A 135 21.96 11.15 -11.95
C VAL A 135 21.77 11.82 -13.31
N GLY A 136 20.86 11.27 -14.11
CA GLY A 136 20.55 11.77 -15.46
C GLY A 136 19.97 13.20 -15.47
N ALA A 137 20.09 13.87 -16.61
CA ALA A 137 19.64 15.25 -16.80
C ALA A 137 18.17 15.45 -16.36
N GLY A 138 17.89 16.59 -15.72
CA GLY A 138 16.57 16.88 -15.16
C GLY A 138 16.19 16.08 -13.89
N ARG A 139 17.01 15.16 -13.37
CA ARG A 139 16.84 14.64 -11.99
C ARG A 139 17.56 15.54 -10.98
N ILE A 140 16.95 15.70 -9.80
CA ILE A 140 17.56 16.38 -8.66
C ILE A 140 18.49 15.40 -7.92
N GLY A 141 19.67 15.88 -7.54
CA GLY A 141 20.63 15.19 -6.68
C GLY A 141 21.56 16.19 -5.99
N GLU A 142 22.58 15.71 -5.28
CA GLU A 142 23.59 16.57 -4.65
C GLU A 142 24.55 17.15 -5.71
N ILE A 143 24.80 18.45 -5.63
CA ILE A 143 25.74 19.16 -6.49
C ILE A 143 27.16 18.88 -6.00
N TRP A 144 27.95 18.20 -6.81
CA TRP A 144 29.36 17.90 -6.54
C TRP A 144 30.25 18.72 -7.47
N VAL A 145 31.32 19.33 -6.94
CA VAL A 145 32.21 20.24 -7.70
C VAL A 145 33.66 19.78 -7.67
N SER A 146 34.31 19.70 -8.82
CA SER A 146 35.75 19.44 -8.93
C SER A 146 36.40 20.57 -9.73
N SER A 147 37.27 21.36 -9.09
CA SER A 147 37.94 22.49 -9.75
C SER A 147 39.19 22.97 -8.98
N PRO A 148 40.12 23.69 -9.62
CA PRO A 148 41.27 24.33 -8.94
C PRO A 148 40.89 25.34 -7.85
N SER A 149 39.62 25.78 -7.81
CA SER A 149 39.08 26.72 -6.82
C SER A 149 38.61 26.05 -5.51
N VAL A 150 38.64 24.71 -5.43
CA VAL A 150 38.25 23.94 -4.24
C VAL A 150 39.32 24.03 -3.14
N ALA A 151 38.90 24.25 -1.89
CA ALA A 151 39.81 24.27 -0.74
C ALA A 151 40.32 22.86 -0.37
N ARG A 152 41.48 22.77 0.29
CA ARG A 152 42.08 21.47 0.68
C ARG A 152 41.35 20.72 1.81
N GLY A 153 40.36 21.33 2.46
CA GLY A 153 39.65 20.73 3.59
C GLY A 153 39.19 21.72 4.66
N TYR A 154 38.64 21.16 5.74
CA TYR A 154 38.27 21.87 6.96
C TYR A 154 39.43 21.91 7.96
N TRP A 155 39.78 23.11 8.44
CA TRP A 155 40.90 23.30 9.37
C TRP A 155 40.72 22.52 10.67
N GLY A 156 41.70 21.67 11.00
CA GLY A 156 41.68 20.85 12.20
C GLY A 156 40.68 19.68 12.20
N ARG A 157 40.03 19.37 11.06
CA ARG A 157 38.99 18.35 10.97
C ARG A 157 39.27 17.35 9.83
N PRO A 158 40.18 16.37 10.02
CA PRO A 158 40.62 15.48 8.95
C PRO A 158 39.51 14.53 8.47
N GLN A 159 38.67 13.99 9.35
CA GLN A 159 37.58 13.08 8.98
C GLN A 159 36.54 13.78 8.10
N GLU A 160 36.01 14.93 8.54
CA GLU A 160 35.10 15.76 7.76
C GLU A 160 35.73 16.23 6.43
N THR A 161 37.05 16.50 6.43
CA THR A 161 37.79 16.83 5.20
C THR A 161 37.72 15.70 4.18
N THR A 162 38.03 14.46 4.57
CA THR A 162 37.97 13.31 3.66
C THR A 162 36.57 13.08 3.11
N THR A 163 35.55 13.11 3.97
CA THR A 163 34.15 12.86 3.55
C THR A 163 33.57 13.96 2.66
N THR A 164 33.98 15.22 2.84
CA THR A 164 33.42 16.37 2.10
C THR A 164 34.26 16.75 0.87
N PHE A 165 35.58 16.67 0.91
CA PHE A 165 36.48 17.12 -0.16
C PHE A 165 37.20 15.97 -0.91
N GLY A 166 37.16 14.75 -0.37
CA GLY A 166 37.75 13.55 -0.96
C GLY A 166 36.72 12.60 -1.61
N ALA A 167 35.48 13.06 -1.82
CA ALA A 167 34.41 12.21 -2.33
C ALA A 167 34.68 11.78 -3.79
N ARG A 168 34.24 10.58 -4.15
CA ARG A 168 34.50 9.92 -5.44
C ARG A 168 33.20 9.41 -6.04
N LEU A 169 33.09 9.46 -7.36
CA LEU A 169 32.00 8.83 -8.09
C LEU A 169 32.29 7.33 -8.24
N ALA A 170 31.25 6.50 -8.28
CA ALA A 170 31.40 5.07 -8.54
C ALA A 170 32.24 4.82 -9.82
N GLY A 171 33.35 4.09 -9.68
CA GLY A 171 34.28 3.80 -10.78
C GLY A 171 35.27 4.92 -11.13
N SER A 172 35.42 5.98 -10.33
CA SER A 172 36.34 7.09 -10.61
C SER A 172 37.29 7.42 -9.44
N GLU A 173 38.59 7.52 -9.72
CA GLU A 173 39.60 7.97 -8.76
C GLU A 173 39.57 9.49 -8.49
N LYS A 174 38.83 10.25 -9.29
CA LYS A 174 38.74 11.72 -9.21
C LYS A 174 37.99 12.18 -7.97
N THR A 175 38.56 13.15 -7.26
CA THR A 175 37.96 13.74 -6.06
C THR A 175 37.05 14.94 -6.35
N TRP A 176 36.02 15.07 -5.53
CA TRP A 176 34.96 16.06 -5.63
C TRP A 176 34.64 16.68 -4.26
N LEU A 177 34.27 17.96 -4.27
CA LEU A 177 33.63 18.63 -3.15
C LEU A 177 32.13 18.32 -3.15
N ARG A 178 31.67 17.60 -2.12
CA ARG A 178 30.25 17.51 -1.73
C ARG A 178 29.81 18.89 -1.20
N THR A 179 29.00 19.62 -1.95
CA THR A 179 28.55 20.96 -1.51
C THR A 179 27.50 20.92 -0.40
N GLY A 180 26.78 19.80 -0.28
CA GLY A 180 25.55 19.68 0.49
C GLY A 180 24.34 20.39 -0.13
N ASP A 181 24.51 21.10 -1.25
CA ASP A 181 23.44 21.80 -1.96
C ASP A 181 22.81 20.84 -2.99
N LEU A 182 21.48 20.92 -3.17
CA LEU A 182 20.72 20.06 -4.09
C LEU A 182 20.39 20.82 -5.38
N GLY A 183 20.36 20.12 -6.51
CA GLY A 183 20.02 20.71 -7.79
C GLY A 183 20.00 19.73 -8.96
N ALA A 184 19.85 20.25 -10.17
CA ALA A 184 19.84 19.48 -11.42
C ALA A 184 20.50 20.27 -12.55
N MET A 185 21.02 19.55 -13.56
CA MET A 185 21.42 20.16 -14.83
C MET A 185 20.23 20.12 -15.81
N ARG A 186 19.90 21.27 -16.40
CA ARG A 186 18.89 21.44 -17.45
C ARG A 186 19.46 22.36 -18.54
N ASP A 187 19.50 21.88 -19.78
CA ASP A 187 19.97 22.62 -20.96
C ASP A 187 21.37 23.25 -20.80
N GLY A 188 22.29 22.52 -20.17
CA GLY A 188 23.67 22.97 -19.90
C GLY A 188 23.82 23.95 -18.72
N MET A 189 22.72 24.33 -18.07
CA MET A 189 22.69 25.24 -16.93
C MET A 189 22.41 24.48 -15.62
N LEU A 190 23.05 24.91 -14.53
CA LEU A 190 22.79 24.40 -13.19
C LEU A 190 21.58 25.12 -12.58
N VAL A 191 20.60 24.36 -12.09
CA VAL A 191 19.50 24.85 -11.26
C VAL A 191 19.70 24.30 -9.85
N VAL A 192 19.81 25.18 -8.86
CA VAL A 192 19.88 24.82 -7.43
C VAL A 192 18.44 24.80 -6.90
N THR A 193 18.04 23.72 -6.22
CA THR A 193 16.66 23.48 -5.75
C THR A 193 16.54 23.41 -4.22
N GLY A 194 17.65 23.31 -3.50
CA GLY A 194 17.61 23.23 -2.03
C GLY A 194 18.94 22.84 -1.42
N ARG A 195 18.88 22.23 -0.23
CA ARG A 195 20.06 21.81 0.53
C ARG A 195 19.78 20.53 1.31
N LEU A 196 20.65 19.53 1.16
CA LEU A 196 20.45 18.17 1.68
C LEU A 196 20.24 18.12 3.20
N LYS A 197 20.91 19.01 3.94
CA LYS A 197 20.81 19.08 5.42
C LYS A 197 19.74 20.05 5.95
N ASP A 198 19.06 20.76 5.06
CA ASP A 198 17.98 21.69 5.42
C ASP A 198 16.60 21.15 4.96
N LEU A 199 16.52 19.93 4.42
CA LEU A 199 15.28 19.36 3.87
C LEU A 199 14.23 19.16 4.97
N VAL A 200 12.99 19.60 4.73
CA VAL A 200 11.84 19.38 5.61
C VAL A 200 11.16 18.09 5.18
N ILE A 201 11.14 17.09 6.05
CA ILE A 201 10.46 15.81 5.82
C ILE A 201 9.20 15.81 6.68
N LEU A 202 8.05 15.54 6.06
CA LEU A 202 6.73 15.49 6.71
C LEU A 202 5.92 14.36 6.05
N GLN A 203 5.41 13.41 6.84
CA GLN A 203 4.64 12.26 6.36
C GLN A 203 5.29 11.53 5.16
N GLY A 204 6.60 11.28 5.25
CA GLY A 204 7.40 10.63 4.19
C GLY A 204 7.61 11.45 2.91
N ARG A 205 7.13 12.70 2.84
CA ARG A 205 7.30 13.62 1.71
C ARG A 205 8.39 14.65 1.98
N ASN A 206 9.14 14.98 0.94
CA ASN A 206 10.25 15.93 0.97
C ASN A 206 9.80 17.31 0.51
N TYR A 207 10.03 18.33 1.34
CA TYR A 207 9.73 19.73 1.08
C TYR A 207 11.00 20.58 1.26
N TYR A 208 11.21 21.57 0.39
CA TYR A 208 12.33 22.49 0.52
C TYR A 208 11.88 23.72 1.33
N PRO A 209 12.58 24.11 2.43
CA PRO A 209 12.19 25.25 3.26
C PRO A 209 11.94 26.54 2.49
N HIS A 210 12.69 26.77 1.41
CA HIS A 210 12.59 28.00 0.63
C HIS A 210 11.24 28.17 -0.09
N ASP A 211 10.51 27.08 -0.37
CA ASP A 211 9.19 27.15 -1.01
C ASP A 211 8.14 27.49 0.06
N ILE A 212 8.26 26.88 1.25
CA ILE A 212 7.44 27.16 2.43
C ILE A 212 7.63 28.63 2.87
N GLU A 213 8.88 29.07 2.95
CA GLU A 213 9.26 30.45 3.30
C GLU A 213 8.77 31.45 2.25
N LEU A 214 8.95 31.17 0.96
CA LEU A 214 8.52 32.07 -0.11
C LEU A 214 7.00 32.18 -0.25
N ALA A 215 6.26 31.09 0.01
CA ALA A 215 4.81 31.11 0.11
C ALA A 215 4.35 31.95 1.32
N ALA A 216 4.89 31.69 2.51
CA ALA A 216 4.59 32.48 3.71
C ALA A 216 4.88 33.98 3.50
N GLU A 217 6.06 34.34 2.95
CA GLU A 217 6.45 35.73 2.66
C GLU A 217 5.59 36.45 1.61
N ARG A 218 4.80 35.72 0.81
CA ARG A 218 3.87 36.29 -0.18
C ARG A 218 2.45 36.43 0.35
N SER A 219 2.07 35.64 1.35
CA SER A 219 0.69 35.55 1.85
C SER A 219 0.15 36.85 2.46
N HIS A 220 1.01 37.69 3.06
CA HIS A 220 0.56 38.88 3.79
C HIS A 220 1.57 40.05 3.68
N PRO A 221 1.14 41.30 3.40
CA PRO A 221 2.05 42.43 3.10
C PRO A 221 2.90 42.92 4.28
N ASP A 222 2.55 42.56 5.53
CA ASP A 222 3.40 42.86 6.70
C ASP A 222 4.60 41.91 6.85
N LEU A 223 4.64 40.79 6.12
CA LEU A 223 5.75 39.83 6.19
C LEU A 223 6.95 40.31 5.38
N ARG A 224 8.17 40.08 5.89
CA ARG A 224 9.40 40.61 5.30
C ARG A 224 10.07 39.61 4.34
N PRO A 225 10.18 39.90 3.03
CA PRO A 225 10.84 39.00 2.08
C PRO A 225 12.33 38.77 2.40
N GLY A 226 12.75 37.50 2.47
CA GLY A 226 14.07 37.06 2.88
C GLY A 226 14.34 37.12 4.38
N PHE A 227 13.31 37.04 5.22
CA PHE A 227 13.36 37.04 6.69
C PHE A 227 12.34 36.04 7.30
N SER A 228 12.26 34.83 6.71
CA SER A 228 11.52 33.69 7.26
C SER A 228 12.43 32.47 7.47
N ALA A 229 12.00 31.55 8.34
CA ALA A 229 12.67 30.28 8.60
C ALA A 229 11.64 29.16 8.84
N ALA A 230 11.63 28.15 7.97
CA ALA A 230 10.88 26.90 8.17
C ALA A 230 11.80 25.80 8.75
N PHE A 231 11.32 25.05 9.75
CA PHE A 231 12.06 23.93 10.34
C PHE A 231 11.14 22.91 11.03
N CYS A 232 11.53 21.62 11.03
CA CYS A 232 10.79 20.57 11.74
C CYS A 232 11.15 20.54 13.23
N VAL A 233 10.18 20.23 14.10
CA VAL A 233 10.38 19.94 15.54
C VAL A 233 9.70 18.61 15.91
N GLY A 234 10.10 18.02 17.04
CA GLY A 234 9.68 16.67 17.42
C GLY A 234 10.83 15.66 17.39
N GLY A 235 10.49 14.38 17.28
CA GLY A 235 11.41 13.24 17.33
C GLY A 235 10.82 12.01 16.63
N GLU A 236 11.40 10.82 16.85
CA GLU A 236 11.19 9.57 16.07
C GLU A 236 9.73 9.04 15.93
N ARG A 237 8.73 9.73 16.48
CA ARG A 237 7.29 9.39 16.34
C ARG A 237 6.44 10.48 15.68
N SER A 238 6.93 11.70 15.53
CA SER A 238 6.28 12.78 14.79
C SER A 238 7.25 13.94 14.53
N GLU A 239 7.42 14.32 13.26
CA GLU A 239 8.04 15.58 12.87
C GLU A 239 6.93 16.59 12.49
N GLU A 240 6.94 17.75 13.13
CA GLU A 240 5.97 18.83 12.92
C GLU A 240 6.63 20.08 12.33
N LEU A 241 5.93 20.78 11.43
CA LEU A 241 6.43 22.00 10.78
C LEU A 241 6.20 23.26 11.63
N VAL A 242 7.28 23.94 12.01
CA VAL A 242 7.25 25.28 12.63
C VAL A 242 7.73 26.32 11.63
N LEU A 243 7.04 27.48 11.63
CA LEU A 243 7.43 28.66 10.86
C LEU A 243 7.77 29.83 11.77
N ALA A 244 8.90 30.47 11.52
CA ALA A 244 9.32 31.71 12.16
C ALA A 244 9.44 32.83 11.12
N LEU A 245 8.66 33.90 11.29
CA LEU A 245 8.48 34.95 10.28
C LEU A 245 8.75 36.33 10.92
N GLU A 246 9.55 37.19 10.27
CA GLU A 246 9.68 38.59 10.73
C GLU A 246 8.61 39.50 10.10
N VAL A 247 7.97 40.31 10.94
CA VAL A 247 6.93 41.29 10.53
C VAL A 247 7.48 42.70 10.31
N SER A 248 6.65 43.57 9.75
CA SER A 248 6.94 44.99 9.53
C SER A 248 7.09 45.77 10.85
N ARG A 249 7.45 47.06 10.77
CA ARG A 249 7.49 47.95 11.95
C ARG A 249 6.12 48.57 12.29
N HIS A 250 5.11 48.29 11.47
CA HIS A 250 3.80 48.93 11.52
C HIS A 250 2.67 47.94 11.81
N HIS A 251 2.93 46.65 11.63
CA HIS A 251 2.14 45.51 12.06
C HIS A 251 1.72 45.62 13.54
N ARG A 252 0.49 45.25 13.85
CA ARG A 252 -0.11 45.31 15.20
C ARG A 252 -0.71 43.97 15.57
N VAL A 253 -0.87 43.74 16.87
CA VAL A 253 -1.47 42.49 17.41
C VAL A 253 -2.93 42.26 16.94
N ALA A 254 -3.61 43.31 16.44
CA ALA A 254 -4.93 43.18 15.82
C ALA A 254 -4.89 42.58 14.40
N ASP A 255 -3.71 42.57 13.77
CA ASP A 255 -3.46 42.10 12.40
C ASP A 255 -2.88 40.66 12.40
N ASP A 256 -2.60 40.08 13.57
CA ASP A 256 -2.04 38.73 13.78
C ASP A 256 -2.89 37.62 13.12
N GLU A 257 -4.18 37.50 13.47
CA GLU A 257 -5.01 36.38 12.98
C GLU A 257 -5.32 36.43 11.47
N PRO A 258 -5.62 37.59 10.84
CA PRO A 258 -5.69 37.69 9.39
C PRO A 258 -4.38 37.26 8.70
N LEU A 259 -3.22 37.58 9.28
CA LEU A 259 -1.91 37.14 8.79
C LEU A 259 -1.74 35.63 8.95
N PHE A 260 -2.07 35.05 10.11
CA PHE A 260 -2.00 33.60 10.33
C PHE A 260 -2.92 32.81 9.41
N GLN A 261 -4.14 33.29 9.19
CA GLN A 261 -5.09 32.73 8.23
C GLN A 261 -4.51 32.77 6.81
N ALA A 262 -3.98 33.92 6.37
CA ALA A 262 -3.38 34.07 5.05
C ALA A 262 -2.19 33.12 4.83
N VAL A 263 -1.25 33.03 5.80
CA VAL A 263 -0.10 32.11 5.75
C VAL A 263 -0.58 30.66 5.61
N ARG A 264 -1.58 30.24 6.39
CA ARG A 264 -2.12 28.87 6.33
C ARG A 264 -2.81 28.56 5.00
N SER A 265 -3.62 29.49 4.48
CA SER A 265 -4.32 29.32 3.20
C SER A 265 -3.35 29.22 2.02
N GLU A 266 -2.34 30.10 1.96
CA GLU A 266 -1.32 30.10 0.90
C GLU A 266 -0.48 28.81 0.93
N LEU A 267 -0.09 28.34 2.12
CA LEU A 267 0.68 27.10 2.29
C LEU A 267 -0.11 25.85 1.94
N ALA A 268 -1.40 25.80 2.30
CA ALA A 268 -2.29 24.72 1.91
C ALA A 268 -2.48 24.67 0.38
N GLY A 269 -2.73 25.83 -0.25
CA GLY A 269 -2.98 25.93 -1.69
C GLY A 269 -1.76 25.68 -2.57
N THR A 270 -0.58 26.21 -2.20
CA THR A 270 0.62 26.16 -3.07
C THR A 270 1.61 25.05 -2.71
N VAL A 271 1.87 24.85 -1.42
CA VAL A 271 2.88 23.88 -0.95
C VAL A 271 2.24 22.53 -0.62
N GLY A 272 0.99 22.52 -0.14
CA GLY A 272 0.28 21.32 0.28
C GLY A 272 0.75 20.82 1.65
N VAL A 273 1.03 21.75 2.57
CA VAL A 273 1.37 21.49 3.99
C VAL A 273 0.71 22.52 4.89
N LEU A 274 0.42 22.13 6.13
CA LEU A 274 0.06 23.05 7.21
C LEU A 274 1.14 23.06 8.28
N PRO A 275 1.53 24.22 8.83
CA PRO A 275 2.37 24.28 10.02
C PRO A 275 1.59 23.82 11.26
N SER A 276 2.25 23.19 12.24
CA SER A 276 1.66 23.02 13.57
C SER A 276 1.76 24.31 14.40
N GLU A 277 2.67 25.21 14.02
CA GLU A 277 2.94 26.44 14.74
C GLU A 277 3.53 27.54 13.83
N ILE A 278 3.04 28.78 13.99
CA ILE A 278 3.56 29.97 13.32
C ILE A 278 3.96 31.01 14.39
N LEU A 279 5.15 31.58 14.22
CA LEU A 279 5.76 32.56 15.13
C LEU A 279 5.99 33.87 14.39
N LEU A 280 5.46 34.96 14.93
CA LEU A 280 5.78 36.32 14.50
C LEU A 280 6.92 36.85 15.37
N LEU A 281 7.96 37.36 14.72
CA LEU A 281 9.19 37.83 15.35
C LEU A 281 9.45 39.31 15.02
N ARG A 282 10.15 40.01 15.93
CA ARG A 282 10.63 41.37 15.65
C ARG A 282 11.72 41.37 14.57
N GLN A 283 11.94 42.55 13.99
CA GLN A 283 12.92 42.72 12.92
C GLN A 283 14.35 42.43 13.38
N ASN A 284 15.04 41.60 12.59
CA ASN A 284 16.39 41.09 12.79
C ASN A 284 16.55 40.10 13.95
N SER A 285 15.46 39.47 14.40
CA SER A 285 15.48 38.41 15.41
C SER A 285 15.82 37.02 14.84
N ILE A 286 15.68 36.78 13.52
CA ILE A 286 16.08 35.48 12.94
C ILE A 286 17.61 35.40 12.80
N PRO A 287 18.27 34.34 13.32
CA PRO A 287 19.72 34.16 13.19
C PRO A 287 20.18 34.08 11.72
N ARG A 288 21.20 34.88 11.37
CA ARG A 288 21.75 34.97 10.00
C ARG A 288 23.27 34.95 9.99
N THR A 289 23.84 34.37 8.92
CA THR A 289 25.27 34.41 8.66
C THR A 289 25.75 35.84 8.39
N SER A 290 27.07 36.06 8.48
CA SER A 290 27.72 37.31 8.04
C SER A 290 27.62 37.59 6.53
N SER A 291 27.01 36.69 5.76
CA SER A 291 26.63 36.85 4.35
C SER A 291 25.11 36.98 4.14
N GLY A 292 24.32 37.09 5.21
CA GLY A 292 22.88 37.30 5.14
C GLY A 292 22.03 36.04 4.89
N LYS A 293 22.60 34.83 4.90
CA LYS A 293 21.80 33.58 4.79
C LYS A 293 21.12 33.27 6.14
N ILE A 294 19.85 32.87 6.10
CA ILE A 294 19.10 32.37 7.26
C ILE A 294 19.80 31.13 7.85
N GLN A 295 19.92 31.06 9.17
CA GLN A 295 20.48 29.91 9.88
C GLN A 295 19.36 29.09 10.55
N ARG A 296 18.59 28.34 9.75
CA ARG A 296 17.42 27.56 10.20
C ARG A 296 17.71 26.69 11.43
N GLY A 297 18.82 25.95 11.43
CA GLY A 297 19.23 25.14 12.58
C GLY A 297 19.53 25.93 13.87
N ALA A 298 19.95 27.20 13.76
CA ALA A 298 20.12 28.09 14.92
C ALA A 298 18.78 28.70 15.36
N CYS A 299 17.89 29.03 14.43
CA CYS A 299 16.52 29.46 14.74
C CYS A 299 15.72 28.36 15.44
N ARG A 300 15.84 27.11 14.95
CA ARG A 300 15.31 25.89 15.60
C ARG A 300 15.89 25.67 17.00
N ALA A 301 17.19 25.89 17.19
CA ALA A 301 17.80 25.80 18.52
C ALA A 301 17.20 26.83 19.47
N SER A 302 17.15 28.11 19.06
CA SER A 302 16.55 29.19 19.86
C SER A 302 15.04 29.02 20.11
N PHE A 303 14.33 28.29 19.25
CA PHE A 303 12.94 27.89 19.50
C PHE A 303 12.85 26.81 20.58
N LEU A 304 13.66 25.76 20.48
CA LEU A 304 13.64 24.62 21.40
C LEU A 304 14.20 24.93 22.81
N ASP A 305 15.13 25.88 22.92
CA ASP A 305 15.65 26.37 24.21
C ASP A 305 14.85 27.55 24.79
N GLY A 306 13.83 28.05 24.06
CA GLY A 306 12.96 29.15 24.49
C GLY A 306 13.59 30.55 24.42
N THR A 307 14.76 30.73 23.81
CA THR A 307 15.43 32.05 23.69
C THR A 307 14.94 32.91 22.53
N LEU A 308 14.13 32.37 21.62
CA LEU A 308 13.58 33.10 20.46
C LEU A 308 12.50 34.11 20.91
N GLU A 309 12.70 35.40 20.59
CA GLU A 309 11.78 36.47 21.01
C GLU A 309 10.54 36.56 20.11
N VAL A 310 9.52 35.76 20.46
CA VAL A 310 8.20 35.72 19.82
C VAL A 310 7.32 36.88 20.29
N ILE A 311 6.64 37.55 19.36
CA ILE A 311 5.67 38.64 19.63
C ILE A 311 4.22 38.29 19.28
N GLY A 312 4.01 37.32 18.39
CA GLY A 312 2.71 36.75 18.03
C GLY A 312 2.87 35.26 17.77
N ARG A 313 1.88 34.43 18.13
CA ARG A 313 2.00 32.96 18.08
C ARG A 313 0.67 32.32 17.72
N TRP A 314 0.63 31.64 16.58
CA TRP A 314 -0.48 30.76 16.20
C TRP A 314 -0.13 29.30 16.43
N ARG A 315 -1.10 28.58 16.98
CA ARG A 315 -1.20 27.12 17.03
C ARG A 315 -2.66 26.78 16.73
N PRO A 316 -2.99 25.58 16.21
CA PRO A 316 -4.38 25.16 16.11
C PRO A 316 -5.02 25.20 17.50
N GLU A 317 -6.21 25.81 17.60
CA GLU A 317 -6.96 25.87 18.85
C GLU A 317 -7.28 24.44 19.31
N ARG A 318 -6.65 24.03 20.41
CA ARG A 318 -7.12 22.89 21.19
C ARG A 318 -8.27 23.42 22.05
N SER A 319 -9.49 23.11 21.64
CA SER A 319 -10.75 23.45 22.31
C SER A 319 -10.63 23.20 23.82
N GLY A 320 -10.78 24.26 24.60
CA GLY A 320 -10.34 24.28 25.99
C GLY A 320 -11.23 23.49 26.94
N GLN A 321 -10.78 22.30 27.34
CA GLN A 321 -10.70 21.86 28.74
C GLN A 321 -11.93 22.13 29.65
N ALA A 322 -13.16 21.95 29.15
CA ALA A 322 -14.40 22.19 29.91
C ALA A 322 -15.48 21.10 29.73
N ALA A 323 -15.10 19.93 29.21
CA ALA A 323 -15.94 18.73 29.11
C ALA A 323 -15.13 17.42 29.16
N ILE A 324 -13.90 17.46 29.70
CA ILE A 324 -13.00 16.30 29.77
C ILE A 324 -13.31 15.51 31.05
N ASP A 325 -14.34 14.67 30.95
CA ASP A 325 -14.55 13.47 31.78
C ASP A 325 -15.16 12.29 30.98
N ASP A 326 -15.47 12.48 29.68
CA ASP A 326 -15.79 11.37 28.76
C ASP A 326 -14.64 11.13 27.77
N PRO A 327 -13.83 10.06 27.93
CA PRO A 327 -12.80 9.70 26.97
C PRO A 327 -13.33 9.34 25.58
N SER A 328 -14.64 9.19 25.37
CA SER A 328 -15.23 8.99 24.04
C SER A 328 -15.06 10.20 23.14
N SER A 329 -15.08 11.43 23.69
CA SER A 329 -15.22 12.65 22.88
C SER A 329 -14.09 12.81 21.85
N TRP A 330 -12.83 12.59 22.26
CA TRP A 330 -11.68 12.69 21.36
C TRP A 330 -11.59 11.51 20.37
N ILE A 331 -12.06 10.32 20.76
CA ILE A 331 -12.11 9.15 19.85
C ILE A 331 -13.18 9.39 18.79
N ASN A 332 -14.32 9.98 19.17
CA ASN A 332 -15.40 10.37 18.26
C ASN A 332 -14.91 11.43 17.25
N GLU A 333 -14.24 12.49 17.72
CA GLU A 333 -13.62 13.48 16.83
C GLU A 333 -12.58 12.86 15.89
N TYR A 334 -11.75 11.93 16.39
CA TYR A 334 -10.74 11.24 15.59
C TYR A 334 -11.37 10.32 14.52
N LEU A 335 -12.41 9.56 14.88
CA LEU A 335 -13.17 8.73 13.95
C LEU A 335 -13.82 9.58 12.84
N LEU A 336 -14.44 10.70 13.20
CA LEU A 336 -15.07 11.62 12.24
C LEU A 336 -14.05 12.33 11.34
N ALA A 337 -12.86 12.65 11.86
CA ALA A 337 -11.75 13.19 11.05
C ALA A 337 -11.18 12.15 10.09
N TRP A 338 -10.91 10.94 10.59
CA TRP A 338 -10.42 9.81 9.78
C TRP A 338 -11.40 9.46 8.66
N ALA A 339 -12.71 9.41 8.95
CA ALA A 339 -13.75 9.15 7.95
C ALA A 339 -13.84 10.26 6.88
N ARG A 340 -13.56 11.53 7.21
CA ARG A 340 -13.48 12.61 6.21
C ARG A 340 -12.26 12.44 5.30
N GLU A 341 -11.11 12.09 5.87
CA GLU A 341 -9.83 12.02 5.14
C GLU A 341 -9.70 10.76 4.27
N GLU A 342 -10.15 9.60 4.74
CA GLU A 342 -10.00 8.31 4.02
C GLU A 342 -11.22 7.89 3.18
N LEU A 343 -12.39 8.53 3.37
CA LEU A 343 -13.64 8.21 2.64
C LEU A 343 -14.21 9.41 1.84
N GLU A 344 -13.50 10.54 1.79
CA GLU A 344 -13.86 11.78 1.05
C GLU A 344 -15.27 12.35 1.35
N LEU A 345 -15.79 12.14 2.56
CA LEU A 345 -17.16 12.53 2.94
C LEU A 345 -17.29 14.03 3.30
N GLU A 346 -18.33 14.66 2.77
CA GLU A 346 -18.62 16.10 2.95
C GLU A 346 -18.77 16.50 4.43
N PRO A 347 -18.28 17.69 4.87
CA PRO A 347 -18.15 18.02 6.30
C PRO A 347 -19.44 17.93 7.13
N GLY A 348 -20.60 18.18 6.50
CA GLY A 348 -21.93 18.16 7.12
C GLY A 348 -22.67 16.81 7.05
N ALA A 349 -22.09 15.76 6.49
CA ALA A 349 -22.71 14.43 6.39
C ALA A 349 -22.39 13.50 7.59
N LEU A 350 -21.64 14.00 8.58
CA LEU A 350 -20.96 13.18 9.58
C LEU A 350 -21.20 13.67 11.01
N HIS A 351 -21.87 12.85 11.81
CA HIS A 351 -22.19 13.10 13.22
C HIS A 351 -21.90 11.87 14.08
N ALA A 352 -21.86 12.04 15.41
CA ALA A 352 -21.63 10.95 16.36
C ALA A 352 -22.68 9.81 16.24
N ASP A 353 -23.90 10.16 15.86
CA ASP A 353 -25.01 9.21 15.72
C ASP A 353 -25.15 8.63 14.30
N THR A 354 -24.23 8.95 13.38
CA THR A 354 -24.20 8.32 12.05
C THR A 354 -23.88 6.82 12.21
N PRO A 355 -24.67 5.90 11.63
CA PRO A 355 -24.37 4.48 11.65
C PRO A 355 -23.06 4.15 10.93
N LEU A 356 -22.26 3.26 11.49
CA LEU A 356 -20.96 2.86 10.90
C LEU A 356 -21.08 2.22 9.49
N PRO A 357 -22.15 1.44 9.17
CA PRO A 357 -22.37 0.97 7.79
C PRO A 357 -22.64 2.10 6.79
N ASP A 358 -23.34 3.15 7.20
CA ASP A 358 -23.77 4.27 6.33
C ASP A 358 -22.58 5.17 5.92
N LEU A 359 -21.42 4.99 6.56
CA LEU A 359 -20.16 5.65 6.18
C LEU A 359 -19.48 5.04 4.95
N GLY A 360 -19.91 3.87 4.47
CA GLY A 360 -19.23 3.17 3.38
C GLY A 360 -17.86 2.60 3.78
N ILE A 361 -17.66 2.30 5.07
CA ILE A 361 -16.46 1.60 5.56
C ILE A 361 -16.46 0.17 5.00
N ASP A 362 -15.63 -0.10 3.99
CA ASP A 362 -15.34 -1.46 3.52
C ASP A 362 -14.35 -2.20 4.45
N SER A 363 -14.10 -3.50 4.21
CA SER A 363 -13.18 -4.32 5.02
C SER A 363 -11.74 -3.75 5.08
N LEU A 364 -11.29 -3.06 4.04
CA LEU A 364 -9.96 -2.44 3.96
C LEU A 364 -9.94 -1.07 4.65
N ALA A 365 -11.03 -0.32 4.60
CA ALA A 365 -11.25 0.88 5.41
C ALA A 365 -11.31 0.52 6.91
N ALA A 366 -12.08 -0.51 7.30
CA ALA A 366 -12.13 -1.00 8.68
C ALA A 366 -10.75 -1.46 9.18
N THR A 367 -9.97 -2.15 8.34
CA THR A 367 -8.59 -2.56 8.68
C THR A 367 -7.65 -1.34 8.83
N ARG A 368 -7.72 -0.36 7.93
CA ARG A 368 -6.96 0.89 8.04
C ARG A 368 -7.36 1.69 9.28
N LEU A 369 -8.65 1.77 9.59
CA LEU A 369 -9.18 2.45 10.77
C LEU A 369 -8.73 1.76 12.06
N VAL A 370 -8.76 0.43 12.12
CA VAL A 370 -8.16 -0.34 13.23
C VAL A 370 -6.70 0.04 13.42
N VAL A 371 -5.86 -0.05 12.38
CA VAL A 371 -4.42 0.29 12.50
C VAL A 371 -4.20 1.75 12.93
N ALA A 372 -5.03 2.67 12.46
CA ALA A 372 -4.99 4.07 12.85
C ALA A 372 -5.39 4.28 14.33
N LEU A 373 -6.46 3.61 14.78
CA LEU A 373 -6.90 3.60 16.18
C LEU A 373 -5.87 2.95 17.10
N GLU A 374 -5.27 1.82 16.73
CA GLU A 374 -4.22 1.14 17.51
C GLU A 374 -3.00 2.04 17.71
N ALA A 375 -2.53 2.67 16.64
CA ALA A 375 -1.42 3.63 16.68
C ALA A 375 -1.72 4.87 17.55
N ARG A 376 -3.01 5.20 17.76
CA ARG A 376 -3.47 6.37 18.53
C ARG A 376 -3.79 6.04 19.99
N LEU A 377 -4.43 4.90 20.25
CA LEU A 377 -4.85 4.42 21.57
C LEU A 377 -3.72 3.70 22.32
N GLY A 378 -2.72 3.17 21.60
CA GLY A 378 -1.62 2.41 22.19
C GLY A 378 -1.97 1.00 22.66
N ARG A 379 -3.22 0.56 22.42
CA ARG A 379 -3.69 -0.83 22.60
C ARG A 379 -4.04 -1.46 21.26
N ARG A 380 -4.12 -2.79 21.24
CA ARG A 380 -4.72 -3.55 20.13
C ARG A 380 -6.22 -3.24 20.06
N VAL A 381 -6.78 -3.18 18.85
CA VAL A 381 -8.21 -2.91 18.58
C VAL A 381 -8.68 -3.93 17.55
N GLU A 382 -9.55 -4.85 17.94
CA GLU A 382 -10.03 -5.87 17.01
C GLU A 382 -11.06 -5.31 16.03
N VAL A 383 -11.09 -5.84 14.79
CA VAL A 383 -12.09 -5.44 13.78
C VAL A 383 -13.52 -5.68 14.28
N ALA A 384 -13.75 -6.64 15.17
CA ALA A 384 -15.04 -6.88 15.81
C ALA A 384 -15.46 -5.77 16.80
N GLU A 385 -14.52 -4.99 17.37
CA GLU A 385 -14.86 -3.83 18.20
C GLU A 385 -15.54 -2.73 17.38
N LEU A 386 -15.20 -2.59 16.09
CA LEU A 386 -15.86 -1.66 15.16
C LEU A 386 -17.31 -2.09 14.88
N TRP A 387 -17.52 -3.35 14.50
CA TRP A 387 -18.82 -3.83 14.02
C TRP A 387 -19.82 -4.16 15.13
N SER A 388 -19.36 -4.37 16.37
CA SER A 388 -20.24 -4.55 17.54
C SER A 388 -20.97 -3.26 17.97
N GLN A 389 -20.70 -2.12 17.33
CA GLN A 389 -21.16 -0.80 17.76
C GLN A 389 -22.02 -0.15 16.66
N PRO A 390 -23.22 0.39 16.99
CA PRO A 390 -24.16 0.85 15.98
C PRO A 390 -23.75 2.16 15.28
N THR A 391 -23.03 3.05 15.96
CA THR A 391 -22.68 4.40 15.46
C THR A 391 -21.25 4.79 15.83
N VAL A 392 -20.74 5.84 15.19
CA VAL A 392 -19.39 6.40 15.47
C VAL A 392 -19.20 6.74 16.95
N GLY A 393 -20.19 7.38 17.57
CA GLY A 393 -20.19 7.75 18.97
C GLY A 393 -20.38 6.56 19.92
N ALA A 394 -21.06 5.50 19.48
CA ALA A 394 -21.11 4.24 20.25
C ALA A 394 -19.74 3.54 20.26
N LEU A 395 -19.07 3.47 19.09
CA LEU A 395 -17.70 2.98 18.98
C LEU A 395 -16.73 3.79 19.83
N ALA A 396 -16.82 5.12 19.76
CA ALA A 396 -16.03 5.99 20.61
C ALA A 396 -16.21 5.71 22.11
N ARG A 397 -17.46 5.53 22.58
CA ARG A 397 -17.76 5.20 23.99
C ARG A 397 -17.25 3.80 24.38
N HIS A 398 -17.36 2.81 23.49
CA HIS A 398 -16.85 1.47 23.74
C HIS A 398 -15.31 1.46 23.86
N LEU A 399 -14.61 2.08 22.91
CA LEU A 399 -13.14 2.16 22.91
C LEU A 399 -12.62 2.93 24.14
N ALA A 400 -13.36 3.95 24.60
CA ALA A 400 -13.08 4.76 25.77
C ALA A 400 -13.31 4.03 27.11
N ALA A 401 -14.41 3.29 27.26
CA ALA A 401 -14.71 2.53 28.48
C ALA A 401 -13.69 1.40 28.74
N LEU A 402 -13.08 0.87 27.67
CA LEU A 402 -11.98 -0.08 27.77
C LEU A 402 -10.62 0.58 28.09
N GLN A 403 -10.55 1.92 28.13
CA GLN A 403 -9.33 2.68 28.43
C GLN A 403 -9.18 3.00 29.94
N THR A 404 -10.21 2.74 30.74
CA THR A 404 -10.27 3.06 32.19
C THR A 404 -10.14 1.84 33.13
N ALA A 405 -9.74 0.68 32.61
CA ALA A 405 -9.50 -0.52 33.42
C ALA A 405 -8.05 -0.54 33.94
N ASP A 406 -7.86 -0.32 35.24
CA ASP A 406 -6.54 -0.30 35.87
C ASP A 406 -5.83 -1.67 35.83
N PRO A 407 -4.51 -1.74 35.58
CA PRO A 407 -3.73 -2.96 35.71
C PRO A 407 -3.50 -3.31 37.19
N PRO A 408 -3.47 -4.60 37.57
CA PRO A 408 -3.29 -5.01 38.97
C PRO A 408 -1.95 -4.53 39.53
N GLY A 409 -2.01 -3.90 40.72
CA GLY A 409 -0.97 -3.01 41.22
C GLY A 409 0.37 -3.67 41.59
N GLY A 410 1.46 -3.03 41.16
CA GLY A 410 2.82 -3.26 41.65
C GLY A 410 3.52 -1.92 41.91
N GLY A 411 4.21 -1.79 43.05
CA GLY A 411 4.76 -0.52 43.53
C GLY A 411 5.86 0.10 42.64
N PRO A 412 6.18 1.39 42.83
CA PRO A 412 7.07 2.16 41.95
C PRO A 412 8.53 1.72 42.04
N THR A 413 8.87 0.69 41.26
CA THR A 413 10.26 0.36 40.92
C THR A 413 10.70 1.22 39.76
N THR A 414 11.59 2.19 40.02
CA THR A 414 12.11 3.09 38.98
C THR A 414 12.71 2.27 37.83
N PRO A 415 12.16 2.33 36.61
CA PRO A 415 12.70 1.58 35.49
C PRO A 415 14.04 2.19 35.10
N ALA A 416 15.13 1.62 35.61
CA ALA A 416 16.48 1.99 35.22
C ALA A 416 16.58 1.93 33.70
N PHE A 417 17.02 3.03 33.08
CA PHE A 417 17.10 3.18 31.64
C PHE A 417 18.09 2.17 31.07
N ARG A 418 17.63 0.94 30.79
CA ARG A 418 18.34 -0.02 29.96
C ARG A 418 18.46 0.65 28.61
N VAL A 419 19.68 1.12 28.29
CA VAL A 419 20.05 1.43 26.91
C VAL A 419 19.68 0.19 26.11
N ARG A 420 18.60 0.29 25.33
CA ARG A 420 18.21 -0.77 24.40
C ARG A 420 19.45 -0.99 23.53
N PRO A 421 20.03 -2.20 23.48
CA PRO A 421 21.13 -2.43 22.55
C PRO A 421 20.64 -1.98 21.16
N PRO A 422 21.50 -1.34 20.33
CA PRO A 422 21.09 -0.89 19.02
C PRO A 422 20.40 -2.08 18.34
N ALA A 423 19.14 -1.88 17.94
CA ALA A 423 18.39 -2.95 17.31
C ALA A 423 19.25 -3.47 16.15
N GLU A 424 19.51 -4.78 16.11
CA GLU A 424 20.19 -5.34 14.94
C GLU A 424 19.39 -4.88 13.73
N PRO A 425 19.99 -4.12 12.79
CA PRO A 425 19.23 -3.54 11.70
C PRO A 425 18.54 -4.69 10.98
N ASP A 426 17.21 -4.65 10.90
CA ASP A 426 16.42 -5.76 10.37
C ASP A 426 16.99 -6.09 9.00
N ARG A 427 17.59 -7.29 8.92
CA ARG A 427 18.32 -7.70 7.73
C ARG A 427 17.28 -7.81 6.62
N VAL A 428 17.29 -6.85 5.71
CA VAL A 428 16.36 -6.81 4.57
C VAL A 428 16.48 -8.10 3.73
N THR A 429 17.62 -8.80 3.78
CA THR A 429 17.84 -10.11 3.16
C THR A 429 17.42 -11.33 3.99
N ASP A 430 17.00 -11.16 5.25
CA ASP A 430 16.60 -12.21 6.19
C ASP A 430 15.09 -12.09 6.46
N VAL A 431 14.29 -12.64 5.55
CA VAL A 431 12.80 -12.56 5.59
C VAL A 431 12.23 -13.12 6.89
N ALA A 432 12.92 -14.06 7.56
CA ALA A 432 12.50 -14.60 8.86
C ALA A 432 12.54 -13.55 10.00
N ARG A 433 13.20 -12.41 9.79
CA ARG A 433 13.20 -11.28 10.72
C ARG A 433 12.13 -10.24 10.44
N TRP A 434 11.60 -10.18 9.21
CA TRP A 434 10.65 -9.15 8.81
C TRP A 434 9.41 -9.13 9.73
N PRO A 435 8.95 -7.96 10.21
CA PRO A 435 7.78 -7.85 11.07
C PRO A 435 6.53 -8.56 10.51
N GLU A 436 6.32 -8.48 9.20
CA GLU A 436 5.19 -9.04 8.47
C GLU A 436 5.21 -10.57 8.50
N TYR A 437 6.38 -11.18 8.28
CA TYR A 437 6.56 -12.64 8.36
C TYR A 437 6.41 -13.14 9.79
N ARG A 438 6.93 -12.40 10.79
CA ARG A 438 6.75 -12.71 12.21
C ARG A 438 5.28 -12.62 12.62
N ALA A 439 4.55 -11.61 12.15
CA ALA A 439 3.12 -11.46 12.36
C ALA A 439 2.28 -12.52 11.61
N LEU A 440 2.77 -13.07 10.49
CA LEU A 440 2.19 -14.24 9.85
C LEU A 440 2.42 -15.50 10.70
N ARG A 441 3.67 -15.80 11.11
CA ARG A 441 3.96 -16.96 11.97
C ARG A 441 3.15 -16.94 13.25
N ALA A 442 3.14 -15.84 13.99
CA ALA A 442 2.39 -15.73 15.25
C ALA A 442 0.88 -16.05 15.09
N ARG A 443 0.27 -15.75 13.93
CA ARG A 443 -1.12 -16.11 13.63
C ARG A 443 -1.31 -17.59 13.30
N LEU A 444 -0.34 -18.21 12.61
CA LEU A 444 -0.33 -19.65 12.34
C LEU A 444 -0.08 -20.45 13.63
N ASP A 445 0.94 -20.05 14.41
CA ASP A 445 1.29 -20.63 15.72
C ASP A 445 0.09 -20.57 16.70
N GLN A 446 -0.77 -19.55 16.58
CA GLN A 446 -1.99 -19.41 17.38
C GLN A 446 -3.10 -20.40 16.97
N LEU A 447 -3.23 -20.74 15.68
CA LEU A 447 -4.19 -21.76 15.20
C LEU A 447 -3.71 -23.17 15.58
N ASP A 448 -2.43 -23.45 15.34
CA ASP A 448 -1.76 -24.69 15.76
C ASP A 448 -1.94 -24.91 17.28
N GLY A 449 -1.70 -23.87 18.08
CA GLY A 449 -1.86 -23.87 19.54
C GLY A 449 -3.31 -23.99 20.05
N GLN A 450 -4.31 -23.84 19.17
CA GLN A 450 -5.73 -24.08 19.47
C GLN A 450 -6.22 -25.45 18.97
N GLY A 451 -5.34 -26.26 18.37
CA GLY A 451 -5.69 -27.57 17.80
C GLY A 451 -6.51 -27.48 16.50
N ILE A 452 -6.45 -26.35 15.80
CA ILE A 452 -7.14 -26.13 14.53
C ILE A 452 -6.12 -26.31 13.42
N GLU A 453 -6.18 -27.42 12.70
CA GLU A 453 -5.38 -27.62 11.50
C GLU A 453 -5.67 -26.51 10.48
N SER A 454 -4.63 -26.00 9.83
CA SER A 454 -4.76 -24.98 8.79
C SER A 454 -5.67 -25.47 7.66
N PRO A 455 -6.80 -24.79 7.36
CA PRO A 455 -7.62 -25.13 6.19
C PRO A 455 -6.89 -24.81 4.86
N PHE A 456 -5.86 -23.96 4.91
CA PHE A 456 -5.04 -23.60 3.76
C PHE A 456 -4.00 -24.69 3.43
N PHE A 457 -3.75 -24.89 2.13
CA PHE A 457 -2.84 -25.91 1.58
C PHE A 457 -3.26 -27.38 1.81
N GLN A 458 -4.54 -27.60 2.13
CA GLN A 458 -5.15 -28.92 2.19
C GLN A 458 -4.97 -29.68 0.85
N VAL A 459 -4.41 -30.89 0.91
CA VAL A 459 -4.08 -31.68 -0.28
C VAL A 459 -5.30 -32.45 -0.77
N HIS A 460 -5.61 -32.30 -2.06
CA HIS A 460 -6.62 -33.09 -2.76
C HIS A 460 -5.93 -34.16 -3.64
N GLU A 461 -6.33 -35.41 -3.47
CA GLU A 461 -5.76 -36.57 -4.15
C GLU A 461 -6.57 -36.93 -5.40
N GLY A 462 -6.14 -36.44 -6.56
CA GLY A 462 -6.75 -36.75 -7.86
C GLY A 462 -7.91 -35.83 -8.26
N VAL A 463 -8.83 -36.35 -9.10
CA VAL A 463 -9.93 -35.57 -9.68
C VAL A 463 -10.93 -35.16 -8.60
N THR A 464 -11.21 -33.85 -8.49
CA THR A 464 -12.15 -33.29 -7.50
C THR A 464 -13.43 -32.78 -8.19
N GLY A 465 -14.59 -33.15 -7.65
CA GLY A 465 -15.93 -32.72 -8.11
C GLY A 465 -16.84 -32.43 -6.92
N SER A 466 -18.03 -33.01 -6.88
CA SER A 466 -18.88 -33.12 -5.68
C SER A 466 -18.26 -33.95 -4.56
N HIS A 467 -17.15 -34.63 -4.86
CA HIS A 467 -16.33 -35.38 -3.92
C HIS A 467 -14.86 -34.99 -4.03
N ALA A 468 -14.12 -35.21 -2.95
CA ALA A 468 -12.66 -35.16 -2.91
C ALA A 468 -12.12 -36.43 -2.24
N MET A 469 -10.83 -36.73 -2.46
CA MET A 469 -10.04 -37.62 -1.63
C MET A 469 -9.01 -36.76 -0.89
N ILE A 470 -8.98 -36.85 0.44
CA ILE A 470 -8.18 -35.99 1.32
C ILE A 470 -7.62 -36.84 2.47
N ALA A 471 -6.29 -36.92 2.56
CA ALA A 471 -5.58 -37.81 3.49
C ALA A 471 -6.08 -39.27 3.41
N GLY A 472 -6.25 -39.78 2.17
CA GLY A 472 -6.80 -41.10 1.89
C GLY A 472 -8.27 -41.33 2.29
N ARG A 473 -9.02 -40.29 2.71
CA ARG A 473 -10.46 -40.36 3.00
C ARG A 473 -11.28 -39.71 1.88
N ARG A 474 -12.29 -40.42 1.37
CA ARG A 474 -13.29 -39.83 0.46
C ARG A 474 -14.28 -38.97 1.26
N VAL A 475 -14.48 -37.73 0.83
CA VAL A 475 -15.38 -36.75 1.45
C VAL A 475 -16.31 -36.12 0.41
N LEU A 476 -17.48 -35.64 0.84
CA LEU A 476 -18.30 -34.70 0.07
C LEU A 476 -17.56 -33.37 -0.03
N ASN A 477 -17.70 -32.65 -1.14
CA ASN A 477 -16.83 -31.51 -1.43
C ASN A 477 -17.58 -30.31 -2.05
N PHE A 478 -17.71 -29.27 -1.23
CA PHE A 478 -18.30 -27.98 -1.57
C PHE A 478 -17.25 -26.86 -1.66
N ALA A 479 -15.98 -27.24 -1.82
CA ALA A 479 -14.80 -26.37 -1.73
C ALA A 479 -14.14 -26.02 -3.07
N ASN A 480 -14.75 -26.37 -4.21
CA ASN A 480 -14.21 -26.07 -5.55
C ASN A 480 -15.23 -25.33 -6.43
N TYR A 481 -14.79 -24.86 -7.59
CA TYR A 481 -15.64 -24.11 -8.53
C TYR A 481 -16.00 -24.95 -9.78
N ASN A 482 -16.03 -26.28 -9.66
CA ASN A 482 -16.30 -27.23 -10.75
C ASN A 482 -17.82 -27.39 -10.98
N TYR A 483 -18.50 -26.27 -11.22
CA TYR A 483 -19.97 -26.15 -11.21
C TYR A 483 -20.70 -27.18 -12.09
N LEU A 484 -20.12 -27.54 -13.23
CA LEU A 484 -20.72 -28.45 -14.23
C LEU A 484 -20.12 -29.88 -14.20
N GLY A 485 -19.21 -30.16 -13.25
CA GLY A 485 -18.47 -31.43 -13.15
C GLY A 485 -17.36 -31.61 -14.20
N LEU A 486 -17.13 -30.63 -15.08
CA LEU A 486 -16.33 -30.77 -16.30
C LEU A 486 -14.82 -30.99 -16.09
N SER A 487 -14.25 -30.68 -14.92
CA SER A 487 -12.80 -30.92 -14.67
C SER A 487 -12.43 -32.40 -14.49
N GLY A 488 -13.41 -33.30 -14.46
CA GLY A 488 -13.22 -34.76 -14.47
C GLY A 488 -13.83 -35.43 -15.70
N ASP A 489 -14.30 -34.65 -16.68
CA ASP A 489 -15.03 -35.17 -17.82
C ASP A 489 -14.09 -35.89 -18.81
N PRO A 490 -14.44 -37.09 -19.33
CA PRO A 490 -13.59 -37.85 -20.22
C PRO A 490 -13.20 -37.10 -21.50
N GLU A 491 -14.12 -36.32 -22.09
CA GLU A 491 -13.86 -35.64 -23.37
C GLU A 491 -13.00 -34.38 -23.16
N VAL A 492 -13.21 -33.66 -22.05
CA VAL A 492 -12.33 -32.55 -21.63
C VAL A 492 -10.92 -33.06 -21.35
N THR A 493 -10.80 -34.20 -20.65
CA THR A 493 -9.53 -34.85 -20.34
C THR A 493 -8.81 -35.31 -21.61
N ARG A 494 -9.54 -35.94 -22.55
CA ARG A 494 -9.01 -36.41 -23.83
C ARG A 494 -8.56 -35.27 -24.72
N ALA A 495 -9.34 -34.19 -24.83
CA ALA A 495 -8.96 -33.00 -25.59
C ALA A 495 -7.65 -32.36 -25.07
N ALA A 496 -7.45 -32.33 -23.75
CA ALA A 496 -6.20 -31.88 -23.15
C ALA A 496 -5.01 -32.79 -23.52
N GLN A 497 -5.20 -34.11 -23.48
CA GLN A 497 -4.18 -35.11 -23.85
C GLN A 497 -3.80 -35.03 -25.33
N ASP A 498 -4.80 -35.00 -26.24
CA ASP A 498 -4.62 -34.85 -27.68
C ASP A 498 -3.85 -33.57 -28.03
N ALA A 499 -4.12 -32.48 -27.30
CA ALA A 499 -3.40 -31.22 -27.47
C ALA A 499 -1.95 -31.26 -26.98
N VAL A 500 -1.64 -31.95 -25.86
CA VAL A 500 -0.23 -32.19 -25.46
C VAL A 500 0.49 -33.03 -26.52
N ALA A 501 -0.14 -34.09 -27.02
CA ALA A 501 0.45 -34.96 -28.04
C ALA A 501 0.73 -34.23 -29.36
N ARG A 502 -0.12 -33.26 -29.73
CA ARG A 502 -0.03 -32.49 -30.99
C ARG A 502 0.87 -31.26 -30.92
N TRP A 503 0.88 -30.53 -29.81
CA TRP A 503 1.52 -29.21 -29.69
C TRP A 503 2.48 -29.07 -28.51
N GLY A 504 2.63 -30.10 -27.68
CA GLY A 504 3.43 -30.07 -26.45
C GLY A 504 2.72 -29.41 -25.26
N SER A 505 3.37 -29.45 -24.10
CA SER A 505 2.85 -28.92 -22.84
C SER A 505 2.95 -27.39 -22.69
N SER A 506 3.63 -26.70 -23.62
CA SER A 506 3.87 -25.26 -23.58
C SER A 506 4.03 -24.69 -24.97
N VAL A 507 3.61 -23.43 -25.16
CA VAL A 507 3.89 -22.67 -26.39
C VAL A 507 5.25 -21.98 -26.39
N SER A 508 5.89 -21.88 -25.21
CA SER A 508 7.26 -21.39 -24.98
C SER A 508 7.60 -19.98 -25.52
N ALA A 509 6.58 -19.16 -25.81
CA ALA A 509 6.72 -17.77 -26.26
C ALA A 509 5.43 -16.97 -25.98
N SER A 510 5.50 -15.63 -26.11
CA SER A 510 4.29 -14.81 -26.14
C SER A 510 3.53 -14.99 -27.45
N ARG A 511 2.20 -14.89 -27.39
CA ARG A 511 1.31 -15.15 -28.54
C ARG A 511 1.64 -14.26 -29.75
N VAL A 512 1.93 -12.98 -29.49
CA VAL A 512 2.27 -11.95 -30.49
C VAL A 512 3.53 -12.30 -31.33
N VAL A 513 4.46 -13.11 -30.80
CA VAL A 513 5.74 -13.41 -31.47
C VAL A 513 5.74 -14.80 -32.12
N SER A 514 5.53 -15.84 -31.33
CA SER A 514 5.58 -17.24 -31.81
C SER A 514 4.84 -18.24 -30.91
N GLY A 515 4.15 -17.75 -29.88
CA GLY A 515 3.33 -18.56 -28.98
C GLY A 515 1.99 -18.97 -29.57
N GLU A 516 1.59 -18.44 -30.73
CA GLU A 516 0.25 -18.67 -31.29
C GLU A 516 0.03 -20.09 -31.81
N ARG A 517 -1.14 -20.66 -31.53
CA ARG A 517 -1.57 -21.99 -31.96
C ARG A 517 -3.05 -21.92 -32.39
N PRO A 518 -3.50 -22.69 -33.40
CA PRO A 518 -4.89 -22.61 -33.89
C PRO A 518 -5.95 -22.75 -32.79
N ILE A 519 -5.69 -23.61 -31.80
CA ILE A 519 -6.57 -23.86 -30.66
C ILE A 519 -6.90 -22.61 -29.82
N HIS A 520 -6.05 -21.57 -29.84
CA HIS A 520 -6.34 -20.30 -29.16
C HIS A 520 -7.43 -19.51 -29.89
N ALA A 521 -7.28 -19.34 -31.21
CA ALA A 521 -8.26 -18.65 -32.04
C ALA A 521 -9.60 -19.42 -32.13
N GLU A 522 -9.55 -20.76 -32.11
CA GLU A 522 -10.75 -21.59 -31.97
C GLU A 522 -11.48 -21.32 -30.64
N LEU A 523 -10.74 -21.24 -29.52
CA LEU A 523 -11.29 -20.94 -28.20
C LEU A 523 -11.86 -19.51 -28.12
N GLU A 524 -11.14 -18.53 -28.63
CA GLU A 524 -11.58 -17.12 -28.66
C GLU A 524 -12.87 -16.95 -29.47
N GLY A 525 -12.93 -17.54 -30.67
CA GLY A 525 -14.12 -17.51 -31.52
C GLY A 525 -15.32 -18.27 -30.95
N GLU A 526 -15.10 -19.30 -30.12
CA GLU A 526 -16.18 -20.01 -29.41
C GLU A 526 -16.69 -19.19 -28.20
N ILE A 527 -15.79 -18.57 -27.42
CA ILE A 527 -16.15 -17.69 -26.30
C ILE A 527 -16.98 -16.49 -26.78
N ALA A 528 -16.51 -15.79 -27.82
CA ALA A 528 -17.22 -14.63 -28.38
C ALA A 528 -18.63 -15.00 -28.87
N ARG A 529 -18.76 -16.13 -29.57
CA ARG A 529 -20.03 -16.68 -30.08
C ARG A 529 -20.99 -17.10 -28.97
N PHE A 530 -20.48 -17.69 -27.90
CA PHE A 530 -21.29 -18.15 -26.76
C PHE A 530 -21.89 -16.96 -26.00
N ILE A 531 -21.07 -15.97 -25.68
CA ILE A 531 -21.50 -14.73 -25.02
C ILE A 531 -22.40 -13.89 -25.93
N GLY A 532 -22.12 -13.85 -27.24
CA GLY A 532 -22.89 -13.11 -28.24
C GLY A 532 -22.27 -11.79 -28.73
N VAL A 533 -20.96 -11.61 -28.48
CA VAL A 533 -20.17 -10.43 -28.85
C VAL A 533 -19.24 -10.71 -30.04
N ASP A 534 -18.41 -9.74 -30.44
CA ASP A 534 -17.78 -9.74 -31.77
C ASP A 534 -16.43 -10.48 -31.82
N ASP A 535 -15.62 -10.40 -30.76
CA ASP A 535 -14.33 -11.12 -30.62
C ASP A 535 -13.99 -11.34 -29.12
N ALA A 536 -12.97 -12.16 -28.84
CA ALA A 536 -12.39 -12.37 -27.51
C ALA A 536 -10.85 -12.50 -27.55
N ILE A 537 -10.21 -12.25 -26.40
CA ILE A 537 -8.78 -12.43 -26.15
C ILE A 537 -8.57 -13.27 -24.89
N VAL A 538 -7.79 -14.35 -24.99
CA VAL A 538 -7.46 -15.27 -23.87
C VAL A 538 -6.08 -14.97 -23.26
N PHE A 539 -6.09 -14.73 -21.95
CA PHE A 539 -4.97 -14.54 -21.04
C PHE A 539 -4.67 -15.82 -20.23
N ILE A 540 -3.50 -15.88 -19.59
CA ILE A 540 -3.07 -16.99 -18.72
C ILE A 540 -3.85 -17.15 -17.39
N GLY A 541 -4.81 -16.27 -17.08
CA GLY A 541 -5.63 -16.37 -15.86
C GLY A 541 -6.66 -15.24 -15.74
N GLY A 542 -7.78 -15.47 -15.04
CA GLY A 542 -8.78 -14.43 -14.78
C GLY A 542 -8.25 -13.25 -13.94
N HIS A 543 -7.32 -13.50 -13.00
CA HIS A 543 -6.67 -12.42 -12.24
C HIS A 543 -5.86 -11.47 -13.17
N PRO A 544 -4.87 -11.93 -13.96
CA PRO A 544 -4.16 -11.05 -14.88
C PRO A 544 -5.04 -10.50 -16.02
N ALA A 545 -6.15 -11.16 -16.40
CA ALA A 545 -7.13 -10.60 -17.33
C ALA A 545 -7.78 -9.31 -16.78
N ASN A 546 -8.32 -9.33 -15.55
CA ASN A 546 -8.82 -8.11 -14.89
C ASN A 546 -7.70 -7.07 -14.74
N VAL A 547 -6.57 -7.44 -14.11
CA VAL A 547 -5.49 -6.49 -13.78
C VAL A 547 -4.94 -5.83 -15.04
N SER A 548 -4.51 -6.60 -16.04
CA SER A 548 -3.87 -6.06 -17.25
C SER A 548 -4.81 -5.34 -18.20
N THR A 549 -6.13 -5.53 -18.08
CA THR A 549 -7.10 -4.82 -18.93
C THR A 549 -7.42 -3.46 -18.33
N ILE A 550 -7.78 -3.43 -17.04
CA ILE A 550 -8.13 -2.19 -16.35
C ILE A 550 -6.90 -1.28 -16.18
N SER A 551 -5.72 -1.84 -15.84
CA SER A 551 -4.50 -1.05 -15.66
C SER A 551 -3.89 -0.50 -16.96
N HIS A 552 -4.47 -0.84 -18.12
CA HIS A 552 -3.95 -0.48 -19.45
C HIS A 552 -4.93 0.39 -20.24
N LEU A 553 -6.24 0.15 -20.12
CA LEU A 553 -7.26 0.94 -20.80
C LEU A 553 -7.50 2.33 -20.16
N PHE A 554 -7.06 2.53 -18.92
CA PHE A 554 -7.35 3.72 -18.11
C PHE A 554 -6.07 4.36 -17.55
N SER A 555 -6.10 5.68 -17.32
CA SER A 555 -5.01 6.44 -16.68
C SER A 555 -5.53 7.48 -15.68
N THR A 556 -4.62 8.27 -15.10
CA THR A 556 -4.90 9.38 -14.15
C THR A 556 -5.98 10.39 -14.57
N ASP A 557 -6.37 10.37 -15.84
CA ASP A 557 -7.33 11.30 -16.45
C ASP A 557 -8.76 10.74 -16.43
N ASP A 558 -8.92 9.46 -16.06
CA ASP A 558 -10.18 8.70 -16.03
C ASP A 558 -10.68 8.45 -14.59
N VAL A 559 -11.88 7.88 -14.47
CA VAL A 559 -12.49 7.43 -13.20
C VAL A 559 -12.97 5.98 -13.31
N ILE A 560 -12.78 5.19 -12.25
CA ILE A 560 -13.22 3.80 -12.16
C ILE A 560 -14.07 3.64 -10.91
N LEU A 561 -15.28 3.12 -11.06
CA LEU A 561 -16.27 2.93 -10.01
C LEU A 561 -16.48 1.42 -9.82
N CYS A 562 -16.01 0.89 -8.69
CA CYS A 562 -16.18 -0.52 -8.35
C CYS A 562 -17.33 -0.72 -7.36
N ASP A 563 -18.04 -1.85 -7.49
CA ASP A 563 -18.91 -2.34 -6.42
C ASP A 563 -18.12 -2.59 -5.12
N ALA A 564 -18.72 -2.36 -3.96
CA ALA A 564 -18.07 -2.56 -2.66
C ALA A 564 -17.61 -4.00 -2.38
N LEU A 565 -18.19 -5.01 -3.04
CA LEU A 565 -17.77 -6.42 -2.92
C LEU A 565 -16.95 -6.94 -4.12
N MET A 566 -16.54 -6.05 -5.04
CA MET A 566 -15.84 -6.40 -6.27
C MET A 566 -14.52 -7.16 -6.03
N HIS A 567 -14.33 -8.28 -6.73
CA HIS A 567 -13.15 -9.13 -6.64
C HIS A 567 -11.82 -8.36 -6.79
N ASN A 568 -10.89 -8.66 -5.87
CA ASN A 568 -9.60 -7.98 -5.67
C ASN A 568 -8.76 -7.79 -6.96
N SER A 569 -8.86 -8.67 -7.97
CA SER A 569 -8.14 -8.47 -9.24
C SER A 569 -8.62 -7.25 -10.03
N ALA A 570 -9.90 -6.89 -9.96
CA ALA A 570 -10.41 -5.66 -10.60
C ALA A 570 -9.97 -4.42 -9.81
N VAL A 571 -9.99 -4.50 -8.48
CA VAL A 571 -9.52 -3.41 -7.59
C VAL A 571 -8.03 -3.11 -7.81
N GLN A 572 -7.18 -4.14 -7.92
CA GLN A 572 -5.76 -3.98 -8.27
C GLN A 572 -5.55 -3.43 -9.69
N GLY A 573 -6.36 -3.87 -10.66
CA GLY A 573 -6.34 -3.29 -12.00
C GLY A 573 -6.66 -1.79 -12.00
N ALA A 574 -7.65 -1.38 -11.21
CA ALA A 574 -8.01 0.02 -11.02
C ALA A 574 -6.90 0.81 -10.30
N GLU A 575 -6.31 0.26 -9.25
CA GLU A 575 -5.18 0.87 -8.54
C GLU A 575 -3.96 1.07 -9.46
N PHE A 576 -3.58 0.06 -10.23
CA PHE A 576 -2.42 0.11 -11.13
C PHE A 576 -2.65 1.00 -12.36
N SER A 577 -3.89 1.32 -12.73
CA SER A 577 -4.20 2.33 -13.76
C SER A 577 -3.81 3.76 -13.33
N GLY A 578 -3.80 4.03 -12.02
CA GLY A 578 -3.68 5.38 -11.47
C GLY A 578 -4.87 6.30 -11.72
N ALA A 579 -5.96 5.82 -12.33
CA ALA A 579 -7.24 6.54 -12.45
C ALA A 579 -7.84 6.85 -11.08
N ARG A 580 -8.80 7.78 -11.01
CA ARG A 580 -9.53 8.00 -9.75
C ARG A 580 -10.42 6.79 -9.48
N ARG A 581 -10.04 5.95 -8.51
CA ARG A 581 -10.90 4.85 -8.04
C ARG A 581 -11.92 5.39 -7.04
N LEU A 582 -13.19 5.04 -7.25
CA LEU A 582 -14.29 5.23 -6.31
C LEU A 582 -14.92 3.87 -6.02
N THR A 583 -15.56 3.75 -4.86
CA THR A 583 -16.41 2.61 -4.49
C THR A 583 -17.86 3.10 -4.44
N PHE A 584 -18.83 2.29 -4.91
CA PHE A 584 -20.25 2.52 -4.65
C PHE A 584 -20.84 1.39 -3.79
N PRO A 585 -21.91 1.65 -3.01
CA PRO A 585 -22.53 0.62 -2.16
C PRO A 585 -22.96 -0.60 -2.97
N HIS A 586 -22.75 -1.77 -2.39
CA HIS A 586 -22.95 -3.06 -3.04
C HIS A 586 -24.34 -3.18 -3.69
N ASN A 587 -24.34 -3.51 -4.99
CA ASN A 587 -25.51 -3.69 -5.85
C ASN A 587 -26.42 -2.42 -6.00
N ASP A 588 -25.99 -1.23 -5.52
CA ASP A 588 -26.79 0.00 -5.63
C ASP A 588 -26.44 0.87 -6.85
N TRP A 589 -27.12 0.58 -7.95
CA TRP A 589 -27.08 1.37 -9.17
C TRP A 589 -27.59 2.82 -9.00
N ARG A 590 -28.35 3.17 -7.94
CA ARG A 590 -28.86 4.54 -7.71
C ARG A 590 -27.80 5.44 -7.11
N THR A 591 -27.02 4.93 -6.15
CA THR A 591 -25.85 5.65 -5.65
C THR A 591 -24.77 5.74 -6.74
N LEU A 592 -24.56 4.69 -7.55
CA LEU A 592 -23.70 4.75 -8.74
C LEU A 592 -24.11 5.88 -9.69
N ASP A 593 -25.38 5.95 -10.08
CA ASP A 593 -25.96 7.02 -10.92
C ASP A 593 -25.69 8.42 -10.30
N THR A 594 -25.93 8.56 -9.00
CA THR A 594 -25.69 9.80 -8.24
C THR A 594 -24.21 10.19 -8.19
N ILE A 595 -23.29 9.24 -8.14
CA ILE A 595 -21.83 9.50 -8.20
C ILE A 595 -21.45 9.92 -9.62
N LEU A 596 -21.87 9.17 -10.65
CA LEU A 596 -21.57 9.47 -12.05
C LEU A 596 -22.01 10.88 -12.46
N GLN A 597 -23.23 11.30 -12.05
CA GLN A 597 -23.72 12.68 -12.23
C GLN A 597 -22.75 13.77 -11.73
N ARG A 598 -21.98 13.48 -10.66
CA ARG A 598 -21.04 14.43 -10.03
C ARG A 598 -19.62 14.38 -10.61
N VAL A 599 -19.19 13.22 -11.12
CA VAL A 599 -17.78 12.99 -11.50
C VAL A 599 -17.56 12.84 -13.00
N ARG A 600 -18.50 12.29 -13.77
CA ARG A 600 -18.29 11.87 -15.17
C ARG A 600 -17.72 12.98 -16.05
N GLY A 601 -18.26 14.20 -15.94
CA GLY A 601 -17.84 15.36 -16.75
C GLY A 601 -16.48 15.96 -16.37
N ARG A 602 -15.79 15.42 -15.36
CA ARG A 602 -14.44 15.84 -14.94
C ARG A 602 -13.34 14.88 -15.41
N HIS A 603 -13.71 13.75 -16.01
CA HIS A 603 -12.82 12.67 -16.39
C HIS A 603 -12.97 12.33 -17.88
N ARG A 604 -11.90 11.88 -18.52
CA ARG A 604 -11.89 11.53 -19.95
C ARG A 604 -12.79 10.32 -20.21
N ARG A 605 -12.54 9.19 -19.54
CA ARG A 605 -13.40 8.01 -19.50
C ARG A 605 -13.95 7.77 -18.10
N ALA A 606 -15.06 7.05 -18.02
CA ALA A 606 -15.55 6.43 -16.80
C ALA A 606 -15.73 4.92 -17.03
N LEU A 607 -15.36 4.10 -16.04
CA LEU A 607 -15.62 2.66 -16.00
C LEU A 607 -16.46 2.31 -14.78
N VAL A 608 -17.48 1.47 -14.97
CA VAL A 608 -18.22 0.78 -13.91
C VAL A 608 -17.80 -0.68 -13.91
N VAL A 609 -17.52 -1.27 -12.75
CA VAL A 609 -17.14 -2.70 -12.63
C VAL A 609 -18.01 -3.42 -11.60
N ILE A 610 -18.61 -4.54 -12.03
CA ILE A 610 -19.49 -5.42 -11.22
C ILE A 610 -19.18 -6.92 -11.48
N GLU A 611 -19.56 -7.81 -10.56
CA GLU A 611 -19.55 -9.27 -10.79
C GLU A 611 -20.92 -9.73 -11.31
N GLY A 612 -20.97 -10.75 -12.17
CA GLY A 612 -22.25 -11.32 -12.62
C GLY A 612 -22.93 -12.26 -11.61
N VAL A 613 -22.15 -12.81 -10.67
CA VAL A 613 -22.61 -13.41 -9.40
C VAL A 613 -21.55 -13.04 -8.37
N TYR A 614 -21.93 -12.30 -7.32
CA TYR A 614 -20.95 -11.85 -6.33
C TYR A 614 -20.45 -13.00 -5.46
N SER A 615 -19.14 -13.24 -5.47
CA SER A 615 -18.58 -14.45 -4.88
C SER A 615 -18.75 -14.57 -3.36
N ALA A 616 -19.00 -13.48 -2.62
CA ALA A 616 -19.10 -13.50 -1.16
C ALA A 616 -20.46 -14.00 -0.65
N ASP A 617 -21.56 -13.59 -1.29
CA ASP A 617 -22.93 -13.80 -0.82
C ASP A 617 -23.82 -14.57 -1.81
N GLY A 618 -23.43 -14.68 -3.09
CA GLY A 618 -24.15 -15.45 -4.10
C GLY A 618 -25.43 -14.78 -4.60
N ASP A 619 -25.51 -13.45 -4.50
CA ASP A 619 -26.52 -12.63 -5.15
C ASP A 619 -26.10 -12.23 -6.59
N VAL A 620 -26.95 -11.43 -7.25
CA VAL A 620 -26.88 -11.11 -8.68
C VAL A 620 -27.31 -9.65 -8.89
N PRO A 621 -26.62 -8.85 -9.73
CA PRO A 621 -27.02 -7.47 -9.99
C PRO A 621 -28.14 -7.33 -11.03
N ASP A 622 -28.94 -6.26 -10.89
CA ASP A 622 -29.93 -5.85 -11.91
C ASP A 622 -29.22 -5.21 -13.12
N LEU A 623 -28.66 -6.05 -14.01
CA LEU A 623 -27.88 -5.63 -15.17
C LEU A 623 -28.60 -4.57 -16.03
N ARG A 624 -29.93 -4.65 -16.14
CA ARG A 624 -30.73 -3.68 -16.91
C ARG A 624 -30.51 -2.26 -16.39
N ARG A 625 -30.46 -2.09 -15.07
CA ARG A 625 -30.22 -0.80 -14.42
C ARG A 625 -28.80 -0.32 -14.55
N PHE A 626 -27.81 -1.21 -14.45
CA PHE A 626 -26.41 -0.85 -14.71
C PHE A 626 -26.19 -0.41 -16.17
N VAL A 627 -26.89 -1.02 -17.14
CA VAL A 627 -26.91 -0.56 -18.54
C VAL A 627 -27.64 0.79 -18.69
N GLU A 628 -28.85 0.95 -18.16
CA GLU A 628 -29.58 2.24 -18.16
C GLU A 628 -28.78 3.41 -17.56
N VAL A 629 -27.91 3.12 -16.58
CA VAL A 629 -27.03 4.10 -15.93
C VAL A 629 -25.78 4.36 -16.75
N LYS A 630 -25.12 3.34 -17.31
CA LYS A 630 -23.88 3.54 -18.10
C LYS A 630 -24.14 4.25 -19.43
N GLU A 631 -25.27 3.96 -20.09
CA GLU A 631 -25.71 4.65 -21.31
C GLU A 631 -26.02 6.14 -21.05
N ARG A 632 -26.73 6.44 -19.95
CA ARG A 632 -27.10 7.81 -19.55
C ARG A 632 -25.89 8.71 -19.29
N HIS A 633 -24.78 8.12 -18.84
CA HIS A 633 -23.57 8.84 -18.44
C HIS A 633 -22.40 8.72 -19.41
N ASP A 634 -22.57 8.10 -20.59
CA ASP A 634 -21.44 7.82 -21.49
C ASP A 634 -20.27 7.16 -20.73
N ALA A 635 -20.58 6.11 -19.97
CA ALA A 635 -19.62 5.34 -19.18
C ALA A 635 -19.49 3.92 -19.75
N MET A 636 -18.31 3.33 -19.62
CA MET A 636 -18.09 1.92 -19.94
C MET A 636 -18.57 1.04 -18.78
N LEU A 637 -19.14 -0.12 -19.09
CA LEU A 637 -19.52 -1.16 -18.13
C LEU A 637 -18.69 -2.42 -18.37
N MET A 638 -18.08 -2.92 -17.30
CA MET A 638 -17.35 -4.17 -17.24
C MET A 638 -18.01 -5.15 -16.27
N VAL A 639 -18.22 -6.39 -16.71
CA VAL A 639 -18.83 -7.46 -15.91
C VAL A 639 -17.85 -8.63 -15.78
N ASP A 640 -17.60 -9.06 -14.54
CA ASP A 640 -16.84 -10.27 -14.22
C ASP A 640 -17.78 -11.49 -14.14
N GLU A 641 -17.84 -12.24 -15.24
CA GLU A 641 -18.65 -13.44 -15.46
C GLU A 641 -18.08 -14.70 -14.76
N ALA A 642 -17.02 -14.58 -13.97
CA ALA A 642 -16.31 -15.75 -13.45
C ALA A 642 -17.19 -16.69 -12.59
N HIS A 643 -18.24 -16.20 -11.94
CA HIS A 643 -19.19 -17.04 -11.18
C HIS A 643 -20.56 -17.21 -11.86
N SER A 644 -20.72 -16.70 -13.09
CA SER A 644 -22.01 -16.60 -13.79
C SER A 644 -22.01 -17.36 -15.13
N LEU A 645 -20.89 -17.44 -15.84
CA LEU A 645 -20.76 -18.29 -17.03
C LEU A 645 -20.86 -19.78 -16.63
N GLY A 646 -21.74 -20.51 -17.30
CA GLY A 646 -22.12 -21.89 -16.98
C GLY A 646 -23.07 -22.03 -15.78
N VAL A 647 -23.60 -20.91 -15.25
CA VAL A 647 -24.35 -20.85 -13.98
C VAL A 647 -25.66 -20.07 -14.11
N LEU A 648 -25.60 -18.90 -14.75
CA LEU A 648 -26.73 -18.00 -14.99
C LEU A 648 -27.26 -18.13 -16.42
N GLY A 649 -28.55 -17.82 -16.57
CA GLY A 649 -29.31 -17.99 -17.80
C GLY A 649 -29.94 -19.39 -17.93
N THR A 650 -30.50 -19.68 -19.10
CA THR A 650 -31.13 -20.98 -19.43
C THR A 650 -30.10 -21.93 -20.05
N THR A 651 -29.19 -21.41 -20.88
CA THR A 651 -28.11 -22.15 -21.55
C THR A 651 -26.73 -21.91 -20.92
N GLY A 652 -26.68 -21.18 -19.81
CA GLY A 652 -25.44 -20.94 -19.06
C GLY A 652 -24.57 -19.82 -19.64
N ARG A 653 -25.12 -18.88 -20.42
CA ARG A 653 -24.34 -17.80 -21.04
C ARG A 653 -23.96 -16.68 -20.08
N GLY A 654 -24.52 -16.64 -18.87
CA GLY A 654 -24.20 -15.64 -17.87
C GLY A 654 -25.31 -14.65 -17.55
N LEU A 655 -24.91 -13.50 -17.01
CA LEU A 655 -25.79 -12.43 -16.56
C LEU A 655 -26.61 -11.82 -17.71
N ALA A 656 -26.03 -11.69 -18.91
CA ALA A 656 -26.74 -11.16 -20.08
C ALA A 656 -28.00 -11.98 -20.44
N GLU A 657 -27.84 -13.31 -20.53
CA GLU A 657 -28.96 -14.23 -20.78
C GLU A 657 -29.96 -14.23 -19.61
N HIS A 658 -29.47 -14.22 -18.36
CA HIS A 658 -30.33 -14.20 -17.18
C HIS A 658 -31.18 -12.93 -17.07
N ALA A 659 -30.59 -11.77 -17.37
CA ALA A 659 -31.28 -10.49 -17.39
C ALA A 659 -32.09 -10.25 -18.67
N GLY A 660 -31.92 -11.07 -19.72
CA GLY A 660 -32.53 -10.84 -21.03
C GLY A 660 -32.06 -9.52 -21.66
N VAL A 661 -30.76 -9.27 -21.63
CA VAL A 661 -30.07 -8.07 -22.15
C VAL A 661 -29.14 -8.50 -23.30
N ASP A 662 -29.01 -7.69 -24.36
CA ASP A 662 -28.02 -7.95 -25.42
C ASP A 662 -26.61 -7.85 -24.82
N ALA A 663 -25.79 -8.88 -25.01
CA ALA A 663 -24.42 -8.89 -24.52
C ALA A 663 -23.57 -7.72 -25.06
N ARG A 664 -23.92 -7.14 -26.23
CA ARG A 664 -23.28 -5.93 -26.76
C ARG A 664 -23.60 -4.64 -25.98
N ALA A 665 -24.59 -4.66 -25.09
CA ALA A 665 -24.84 -3.53 -24.19
C ALA A 665 -23.76 -3.38 -23.11
N VAL A 666 -22.95 -4.41 -22.85
CA VAL A 666 -21.79 -4.38 -21.95
C VAL A 666 -20.51 -4.26 -22.77
N ASP A 667 -19.63 -3.35 -22.40
CA ASP A 667 -18.46 -2.99 -23.20
C ASP A 667 -17.28 -3.97 -23.01
N ILE A 668 -17.18 -4.57 -21.81
CA ILE A 668 -16.10 -5.50 -21.43
C ILE A 668 -16.67 -6.67 -20.63
N TRP A 669 -16.66 -7.87 -21.20
CA TRP A 669 -16.90 -9.11 -20.47
C TRP A 669 -15.57 -9.73 -20.04
N MET A 670 -15.32 -9.91 -18.75
CA MET A 670 -14.19 -10.72 -18.25
C MET A 670 -14.72 -12.05 -17.72
N GLY A 671 -14.02 -13.15 -17.97
CA GLY A 671 -14.28 -14.40 -17.25
C GLY A 671 -13.04 -15.25 -17.09
N THR A 672 -13.12 -16.23 -16.18
CA THR A 672 -12.04 -17.20 -15.95
C THR A 672 -12.33 -18.53 -16.63
N LEU A 673 -11.29 -19.21 -17.11
CA LEU A 673 -11.40 -20.59 -17.57
C LEU A 673 -11.32 -21.59 -16.39
N SER A 674 -11.00 -21.12 -15.18
CA SER A 674 -10.69 -21.94 -13.99
C SER A 674 -11.87 -22.36 -13.12
N LYS A 675 -13.09 -22.35 -13.68
CA LYS A 675 -14.33 -22.63 -12.96
C LYS A 675 -15.21 -23.57 -13.82
N SER A 676 -16.34 -23.10 -14.33
CA SER A 676 -17.23 -23.86 -15.22
C SER A 676 -16.53 -24.44 -16.46
N LEU A 677 -15.51 -23.77 -16.99
CA LEU A 677 -14.73 -24.19 -18.16
C LEU A 677 -13.48 -25.04 -17.83
N ALA A 678 -13.39 -25.58 -16.61
CA ALA A 678 -12.57 -26.74 -16.27
C ALA A 678 -11.05 -26.69 -16.62
N SER A 679 -10.45 -25.50 -16.69
CA SER A 679 -9.08 -25.32 -17.18
C SER A 679 -8.29 -24.28 -16.36
N CYS A 680 -7.31 -23.60 -16.96
CA CYS A 680 -6.56 -22.48 -16.37
C CYS A 680 -6.37 -21.41 -17.44
N GLY A 681 -6.78 -20.17 -17.13
CA GLY A 681 -6.80 -19.07 -18.07
C GLY A 681 -7.86 -18.02 -17.68
N GLY A 682 -7.95 -16.95 -18.46
CA GLY A 682 -9.04 -15.98 -18.40
C GLY A 682 -9.24 -15.34 -19.76
N TYR A 683 -10.32 -14.60 -19.95
CA TYR A 683 -10.60 -13.93 -21.21
C TYR A 683 -11.13 -12.51 -20.99
N ILE A 684 -11.00 -11.68 -22.03
CA ILE A 684 -11.82 -10.49 -22.25
C ILE A 684 -12.58 -10.69 -23.56
N ALA A 685 -13.88 -10.42 -23.59
CA ALA A 685 -14.71 -10.45 -24.78
C ALA A 685 -15.52 -9.15 -24.92
N GLY A 686 -15.81 -8.74 -26.15
CA GLY A 686 -16.49 -7.47 -26.43
C GLY A 686 -16.44 -7.12 -27.91
N SER A 687 -16.26 -5.84 -28.23
CA SER A 687 -16.11 -5.38 -29.61
C SER A 687 -14.76 -5.80 -30.20
N ALA A 688 -14.73 -6.06 -31.51
CA ALA A 688 -13.50 -6.44 -32.21
C ALA A 688 -12.38 -5.40 -32.04
N ALA A 689 -12.71 -4.10 -32.00
CA ALA A 689 -11.74 -3.03 -31.83
C ALA A 689 -11.11 -2.99 -30.42
N LEU A 690 -11.87 -3.30 -29.37
CA LEU A 690 -11.33 -3.48 -28.01
C LEU A 690 -10.33 -4.64 -27.99
N VAL A 691 -10.74 -5.76 -28.58
CA VAL A 691 -9.99 -7.01 -28.53
C VAL A 691 -8.71 -6.94 -29.38
N GLU A 692 -8.77 -6.34 -30.58
CA GLU A 692 -7.60 -6.03 -31.41
C GLU A 692 -6.61 -5.13 -30.66
N TYR A 693 -7.11 -4.05 -30.04
CA TYR A 693 -6.26 -3.15 -29.25
C TYR A 693 -5.54 -3.89 -28.11
N LEU A 694 -6.26 -4.73 -27.35
CA LEU A 694 -5.66 -5.54 -26.28
C LEU A 694 -4.65 -6.56 -26.83
N LYS A 695 -4.96 -7.25 -27.95
CA LYS A 695 -4.08 -8.25 -28.60
C LYS A 695 -2.70 -7.67 -28.97
N TYR A 696 -2.61 -6.38 -29.28
CA TYR A 696 -1.34 -5.71 -29.61
C TYR A 696 -0.71 -4.86 -28.50
N THR A 697 -1.44 -4.50 -27.44
CA THR A 697 -0.96 -3.51 -26.45
C THR A 697 -1.04 -3.90 -24.99
N ALA A 698 -1.89 -4.87 -24.59
CA ALA A 698 -2.08 -5.21 -23.18
C ALA A 698 -0.84 -5.92 -22.57
N PRO A 699 -0.17 -5.39 -21.53
CA PRO A 699 1.10 -5.92 -21.04
C PRO A 699 1.06 -7.39 -20.61
N GLY A 700 -0.01 -7.82 -19.94
CA GLY A 700 -0.26 -9.20 -19.49
C GLY A 700 -0.60 -10.18 -20.62
N PHE A 701 -0.69 -9.71 -21.87
CA PHE A 701 -0.78 -10.52 -23.08
C PHE A 701 0.51 -10.45 -23.91
N VAL A 702 1.00 -9.23 -24.18
CA VAL A 702 2.17 -8.97 -25.04
C VAL A 702 3.48 -9.48 -24.43
N TYR A 703 3.67 -9.28 -23.12
CA TYR A 703 4.88 -9.66 -22.38
C TYR A 703 4.72 -10.93 -21.55
N SER A 704 3.60 -11.64 -21.69
CA SER A 704 3.34 -12.92 -21.03
C SER A 704 3.50 -14.08 -22.01
N VAL A 705 3.71 -15.30 -21.50
CA VAL A 705 3.58 -16.52 -22.30
C VAL A 705 2.12 -16.73 -22.71
N GLY A 706 1.86 -17.40 -23.83
CA GLY A 706 0.50 -17.86 -24.14
C GLY A 706 -0.01 -18.91 -23.14
N ILE A 707 -1.34 -19.04 -23.06
CA ILE A 707 -1.99 -20.22 -22.46
C ILE A 707 -1.42 -21.52 -23.07
N THR A 708 -1.37 -22.60 -22.30
CA THR A 708 -0.86 -23.89 -22.84
C THR A 708 -1.86 -24.47 -23.86
N PRO A 709 -1.41 -25.27 -24.84
CA PRO A 709 -2.31 -25.88 -25.83
C PRO A 709 -3.34 -26.79 -25.17
N SER A 710 -2.95 -27.49 -24.10
CA SER A 710 -3.83 -28.37 -23.32
C SER A 710 -4.85 -27.61 -22.49
N ASN A 711 -4.48 -26.46 -21.89
CA ASN A 711 -5.46 -25.61 -21.21
C ASN A 711 -6.46 -24.97 -22.20
N ALA A 712 -5.99 -24.54 -23.38
CA ALA A 712 -6.88 -24.04 -24.42
C ALA A 712 -7.86 -25.13 -24.92
N ALA A 713 -7.36 -26.34 -25.17
CA ALA A 713 -8.18 -27.47 -25.61
C ALA A 713 -9.18 -27.94 -24.54
N ALA A 714 -8.77 -28.01 -23.27
CA ALA A 714 -9.68 -28.34 -22.16
C ALA A 714 -10.82 -27.32 -22.03
N ALA A 715 -10.50 -26.02 -22.10
CA ALA A 715 -11.51 -24.96 -22.03
C ALA A 715 -12.47 -24.99 -23.22
N LEU A 716 -11.97 -25.25 -24.43
CA LEU A 716 -12.78 -25.36 -25.64
C LEU A 716 -13.69 -26.60 -25.62
N ALA A 717 -13.17 -27.73 -25.14
CA ALA A 717 -13.97 -28.94 -24.93
C ALA A 717 -15.07 -28.69 -23.89
N ALA A 718 -14.73 -28.14 -22.71
CA ALA A 718 -15.69 -27.84 -21.66
C ALA A 718 -16.79 -26.84 -22.11
N LEU A 719 -16.42 -25.82 -22.90
CA LEU A 719 -17.37 -24.89 -23.50
C LEU A 719 -18.30 -25.58 -24.52
N ARG A 720 -17.76 -26.46 -25.37
CA ARG A 720 -18.56 -27.25 -26.33
C ARG A 720 -19.47 -28.27 -25.64
N THR A 721 -19.04 -28.89 -24.54
CA THR A 721 -19.90 -29.75 -23.71
C THR A 721 -21.01 -28.94 -23.04
N LEU A 722 -20.73 -27.75 -22.49
CA LEU A 722 -21.77 -26.84 -21.96
C LEU A 722 -22.80 -26.44 -23.04
N ILE A 723 -22.37 -26.19 -24.27
CA ILE A 723 -23.25 -25.88 -25.40
C ILE A 723 -24.11 -27.09 -25.82
N ALA A 724 -23.57 -28.31 -25.70
CA ALA A 724 -24.25 -29.55 -26.07
C ALA A 724 -25.18 -30.11 -24.98
N GLU A 725 -24.86 -29.88 -23.70
CA GLU A 725 -25.51 -30.46 -22.52
C GLU A 725 -26.04 -29.35 -21.55
N PRO A 726 -26.92 -28.44 -22.01
CA PRO A 726 -27.43 -27.32 -21.21
C PRO A 726 -28.24 -27.78 -19.98
N GLU A 727 -28.73 -29.03 -19.96
CA GLU A 727 -29.36 -29.65 -18.80
C GLU A 727 -28.42 -29.78 -17.59
N ARG A 728 -27.08 -29.71 -17.77
CA ARG A 728 -26.14 -29.56 -16.66
C ARG A 728 -26.36 -28.25 -15.91
N VAL A 729 -26.70 -27.16 -16.60
CA VAL A 729 -27.02 -25.85 -16.01
C VAL A 729 -28.38 -25.90 -15.29
N ALA A 730 -29.37 -26.56 -15.88
CA ALA A 730 -30.67 -26.79 -15.23
C ALA A 730 -30.51 -27.61 -13.93
N THR A 731 -29.76 -28.71 -13.98
CA THR A 731 -29.45 -29.56 -12.81
C THR A 731 -28.68 -28.80 -11.73
N LEU A 732 -27.69 -28.01 -12.13
CA LEU A 732 -26.92 -27.15 -11.22
C LEU A 732 -27.84 -26.17 -10.46
N ARG A 733 -28.76 -25.52 -11.17
CA ARG A 733 -29.73 -24.58 -10.59
C ARG A 733 -30.74 -25.28 -9.68
N GLU A 734 -31.17 -26.50 -10.03
CA GLU A 734 -32.00 -27.34 -9.16
C GLU A 734 -31.27 -27.70 -7.85
N ARG A 735 -30.01 -28.17 -7.93
CA ARG A 735 -29.21 -28.50 -6.74
C ARG A 735 -28.97 -27.28 -5.85
N ALA A 736 -28.69 -26.11 -6.42
CA ALA A 736 -28.55 -24.86 -5.67
C ALA A 736 -29.85 -24.45 -4.97
N ALA A 737 -30.99 -24.52 -5.67
CA ALA A 737 -32.31 -24.26 -5.08
C ALA A 737 -32.68 -25.26 -3.98
N THR A 738 -32.32 -26.54 -4.12
CA THR A 738 -32.48 -27.55 -3.07
C THR A 738 -31.61 -27.24 -1.85
N PHE A 739 -30.32 -26.98 -2.01
CA PHE A 739 -29.43 -26.65 -0.88
C PHE A 739 -29.95 -25.43 -0.11
N LEU A 740 -30.31 -24.35 -0.83
CA LEU A 740 -30.87 -23.14 -0.23
C LEU A 740 -32.21 -23.39 0.48
N ARG A 741 -33.07 -24.25 -0.07
CA ARG A 741 -34.34 -24.67 0.54
C ARG A 741 -34.12 -25.43 1.84
N CYS A 742 -33.18 -26.39 1.85
CA CYS A 742 -32.81 -27.16 3.03
C CYS A 742 -32.23 -26.26 4.13
N CYS A 743 -31.27 -25.38 3.81
CA CYS A 743 -30.72 -24.43 4.78
C CYS A 743 -31.79 -23.54 5.42
N ARG A 744 -32.71 -23.00 4.62
CA ARG A 744 -33.81 -22.14 5.10
C ARG A 744 -34.85 -22.91 5.92
N ALA A 745 -35.08 -24.20 5.64
CA ALA A 745 -35.97 -25.05 6.43
C ALA A 745 -35.42 -25.33 7.85
N GLU A 746 -34.09 -25.49 7.98
CA GLU A 746 -33.41 -25.64 9.27
C GLU A 746 -33.07 -24.29 9.96
N GLY A 747 -33.46 -23.16 9.37
CA GLY A 747 -33.25 -21.83 9.94
C GLY A 747 -31.82 -21.28 9.85
N LEU A 748 -30.98 -21.82 8.98
CA LEU A 748 -29.62 -21.32 8.75
C LEU A 748 -29.63 -19.98 8.01
N ASP A 749 -28.81 -19.03 8.45
CA ASP A 749 -28.61 -17.74 7.76
C ASP A 749 -27.78 -17.95 6.48
N THR A 750 -28.41 -17.69 5.33
CA THR A 750 -27.80 -17.81 3.99
C THR A 750 -27.47 -16.46 3.35
N GLY A 751 -27.44 -15.36 4.11
CA GLY A 751 -27.18 -14.02 3.61
C GLY A 751 -28.10 -13.62 2.44
N ALA A 752 -27.56 -12.86 1.49
CA ALA A 752 -28.29 -12.37 0.32
C ALA A 752 -28.50 -13.41 -0.80
N SER A 753 -28.15 -14.69 -0.58
CA SER A 753 -28.07 -15.70 -1.66
C SER A 753 -29.37 -15.83 -2.47
N ALA A 754 -29.25 -15.59 -3.77
CA ALA A 754 -30.35 -15.56 -4.73
C ALA A 754 -30.69 -16.94 -5.33
N GLY A 755 -30.20 -18.04 -4.74
CA GLY A 755 -30.31 -19.39 -5.31
C GLY A 755 -29.29 -19.67 -6.41
N THR A 756 -28.19 -18.91 -6.43
CA THR A 756 -27.01 -19.27 -7.24
C THR A 756 -26.27 -20.45 -6.59
N PRO A 757 -25.37 -21.14 -7.30
CA PRO A 757 -24.55 -22.22 -6.74
C PRO A 757 -23.44 -21.76 -5.77
N VAL A 758 -23.48 -20.51 -5.32
CA VAL A 758 -22.64 -19.97 -4.24
C VAL A 758 -23.58 -19.65 -3.09
N ILE A 759 -23.52 -20.46 -2.03
CA ILE A 759 -24.42 -20.32 -0.88
C ILE A 759 -23.56 -20.18 0.38
N PRO A 760 -23.53 -19.01 1.02
CA PRO A 760 -22.91 -18.88 2.33
C PRO A 760 -23.82 -19.51 3.40
N VAL A 761 -23.21 -19.94 4.50
CA VAL A 761 -23.86 -20.07 5.80
C VAL A 761 -23.10 -19.15 6.76
N ILE A 762 -23.77 -18.13 7.28
CA ILE A 762 -23.15 -17.13 8.16
C ILE A 762 -22.93 -17.75 9.55
N VAL A 763 -21.73 -17.57 10.11
CA VAL A 763 -21.32 -18.16 11.40
C VAL A 763 -20.97 -17.09 12.45
N GLY A 764 -20.70 -15.86 12.01
CA GLY A 764 -20.59 -14.66 12.84
C GLY A 764 -19.24 -14.43 13.55
N ASP A 765 -18.30 -15.38 13.46
CA ASP A 765 -16.94 -15.22 13.96
C ASP A 765 -15.95 -16.11 13.19
N SER A 766 -14.74 -15.61 12.93
CA SER A 766 -13.72 -16.34 12.15
C SER A 766 -13.24 -17.62 12.83
N LEU A 767 -13.15 -17.63 14.17
CA LEU A 767 -12.70 -18.80 14.92
C LEU A 767 -13.82 -19.85 15.00
N ARG A 768 -15.08 -19.46 15.20
CA ARG A 768 -16.25 -20.34 15.04
C ARG A 768 -16.33 -20.93 13.63
N ALA A 769 -16.15 -20.13 12.58
CA ALA A 769 -16.15 -20.61 11.20
C ALA A 769 -15.02 -21.61 10.90
N ALA A 770 -13.80 -21.35 11.39
CA ALA A 770 -12.67 -22.28 11.25
C ALA A 770 -12.90 -23.61 11.97
N LYS A 771 -13.38 -23.59 13.22
CA LYS A 771 -13.76 -24.81 13.96
C LYS A 771 -14.85 -25.60 13.23
N LEU A 772 -15.91 -24.92 12.76
CA LEU A 772 -17.04 -25.57 12.09
C LEU A 772 -16.61 -26.25 10.78
N SER A 773 -15.72 -25.62 9.99
CA SER A 773 -15.09 -26.24 8.83
C SER A 773 -14.32 -27.51 9.20
N ALA A 774 -13.51 -27.47 10.27
CA ALA A 774 -12.75 -28.64 10.73
C ALA A 774 -13.65 -29.78 11.26
N MET A 775 -14.72 -29.45 11.98
CA MET A 775 -15.74 -30.42 12.44
C MET A 775 -16.45 -31.09 11.26
N LEU A 776 -16.87 -30.32 10.26
CA LEU A 776 -17.48 -30.85 9.04
C LEU A 776 -16.51 -31.74 8.25
N LEU A 777 -15.23 -31.36 8.15
CA LEU A 777 -14.20 -32.17 7.51
C LEU A 777 -13.91 -33.48 8.27
N ALA A 778 -14.01 -33.47 9.60
CA ALA A 778 -13.97 -34.69 10.40
C ALA A 778 -15.17 -35.61 10.07
N ALA A 779 -16.38 -35.02 10.01
CA ALA A 779 -17.64 -35.68 9.65
C ALA A 779 -17.79 -36.05 8.15
N GLY A 780 -16.83 -35.68 7.29
CA GLY A 780 -16.79 -36.10 5.88
C GLY A 780 -17.31 -35.08 4.85
N VAL A 781 -17.44 -33.80 5.24
CA VAL A 781 -17.84 -32.68 4.37
C VAL A 781 -16.71 -31.64 4.29
N ASN A 782 -16.04 -31.53 3.15
CA ASN A 782 -15.09 -30.45 2.88
C ASN A 782 -15.82 -29.18 2.43
N VAL A 783 -15.83 -28.17 3.29
CA VAL A 783 -16.26 -26.80 3.01
C VAL A 783 -15.29 -25.82 3.68
N GLN A 784 -14.95 -24.74 2.98
CA GLN A 784 -13.90 -23.82 3.40
C GLN A 784 -14.48 -22.57 4.07
N PRO A 785 -13.82 -22.05 5.13
CA PRO A 785 -14.28 -20.86 5.84
C PRO A 785 -13.79 -19.59 5.12
N MET A 786 -14.67 -18.61 4.99
CA MET A 786 -14.34 -17.25 4.56
C MET A 786 -14.31 -16.35 5.81
N VAL A 787 -13.13 -15.81 6.10
CA VAL A 787 -12.75 -15.18 7.38
C VAL A 787 -11.99 -13.87 7.14
N ALA A 788 -11.72 -13.11 8.20
CA ALA A 788 -10.92 -11.89 8.11
C ALA A 788 -9.51 -12.14 7.52
N PRO A 789 -9.00 -11.29 6.61
CA PRO A 789 -9.56 -10.01 6.15
C PRO A 789 -10.50 -10.11 4.93
N ALA A 790 -10.82 -11.31 4.43
CA ALA A 790 -11.65 -11.48 3.22
C ALA A 790 -13.13 -11.13 3.45
N VAL A 791 -13.61 -11.24 4.70
CA VAL A 791 -14.88 -10.67 5.19
C VAL A 791 -14.65 -10.05 6.59
N PRO A 792 -15.49 -9.11 7.04
CA PRO A 792 -15.53 -8.69 8.44
C PRO A 792 -15.67 -9.87 9.41
N ASN A 793 -15.08 -9.79 10.61
CA ASN A 793 -15.04 -10.94 11.54
C ASN A 793 -16.46 -11.36 11.98
N ASP A 794 -17.31 -10.38 12.25
CA ASP A 794 -18.75 -10.49 12.54
C ASP A 794 -19.57 -11.11 11.40
N ARG A 795 -18.98 -11.26 10.20
CA ARG A 795 -19.63 -11.81 8.99
C ARG A 795 -18.91 -13.02 8.41
N ALA A 796 -18.01 -13.62 9.20
CA ALA A 796 -17.37 -14.88 8.87
C ALA A 796 -18.40 -15.98 8.62
N ARG A 797 -18.09 -16.85 7.65
CA ARG A 797 -19.07 -17.73 7.01
C ARG A 797 -18.40 -18.98 6.44
N LEU A 798 -19.15 -20.07 6.32
CA LEU A 798 -18.79 -21.16 5.42
C LEU A 798 -19.37 -20.87 4.04
N ARG A 799 -18.62 -21.12 2.96
CA ARG A 799 -19.10 -20.83 1.60
C ARG A 799 -19.19 -22.13 0.80
N PHE A 800 -20.41 -22.60 0.59
CA PHE A 800 -20.71 -23.83 -0.13
C PHE A 800 -20.80 -23.55 -1.63
N PHE A 801 -20.00 -24.29 -2.40
CA PHE A 801 -20.07 -24.29 -3.85
C PHE A 801 -20.80 -25.55 -4.33
N ILE A 802 -21.99 -25.34 -4.90
CA ILE A 802 -22.83 -26.42 -5.39
C ILE A 802 -22.41 -26.75 -6.83
N ALA A 803 -22.23 -28.03 -7.13
CA ALA A 803 -22.00 -28.54 -8.49
C ALA A 803 -23.17 -29.43 -8.95
N SER A 804 -23.42 -29.50 -10.26
CA SER A 804 -24.46 -30.35 -10.88
C SER A 804 -24.33 -31.84 -10.53
N THR A 805 -23.12 -32.27 -10.16
CA THR A 805 -22.76 -33.65 -9.79
C THR A 805 -22.97 -34.00 -8.32
N HIS A 806 -23.62 -33.14 -7.53
CA HIS A 806 -24.19 -33.52 -6.24
C HIS A 806 -25.57 -34.16 -6.43
N THR A 807 -25.94 -35.07 -5.53
CA THR A 807 -27.30 -35.59 -5.39
C THR A 807 -28.08 -34.83 -4.31
N GLU A 808 -29.41 -34.93 -4.33
CA GLU A 808 -30.27 -34.33 -3.30
C GLU A 808 -29.99 -34.92 -1.89
N ALA A 809 -29.79 -36.23 -1.79
CA ALA A 809 -29.48 -36.90 -0.52
C ALA A 809 -28.12 -36.49 0.10
N GLU A 810 -27.13 -36.15 -0.73
CA GLU A 810 -25.84 -35.60 -0.27
C GLU A 810 -25.98 -34.16 0.23
N ILE A 811 -26.84 -33.37 -0.41
CA ILE A 811 -27.19 -32.00 0.00
C ILE A 811 -27.94 -32.03 1.34
N GLU A 812 -28.99 -32.84 1.46
CA GLU A 812 -29.75 -33.02 2.71
C GLU A 812 -28.84 -33.52 3.85
N THR A 813 -27.94 -34.45 3.55
CA THR A 813 -26.93 -34.94 4.52
C THR A 813 -25.95 -33.86 4.94
N THR A 814 -25.50 -33.02 4.00
CA THR A 814 -24.60 -31.90 4.30
C THR A 814 -25.29 -30.86 5.19
N VAL A 815 -26.52 -30.45 4.87
CA VAL A 815 -27.25 -29.47 5.68
C VAL A 815 -27.53 -30.00 7.09
N ARG A 816 -27.92 -31.28 7.23
CA ARG A 816 -28.05 -31.93 8.54
C ARG A 816 -26.74 -31.89 9.35
N LEU A 817 -25.61 -32.26 8.73
CA LEU A 817 -24.30 -32.24 9.40
C LEU A 817 -23.86 -30.83 9.80
N VAL A 818 -24.23 -29.78 9.04
CA VAL A 818 -24.00 -28.37 9.40
C VAL A 818 -24.80 -28.00 10.65
N VAL A 819 -26.07 -28.37 10.72
CA VAL A 819 -26.95 -28.12 11.87
C VAL A 819 -26.49 -28.88 13.12
N GLU A 820 -26.09 -30.14 12.97
CA GLU A 820 -25.54 -30.96 14.06
C GLU A 820 -24.23 -30.36 14.59
N SER A 821 -23.28 -30.03 13.69
CA SER A 821 -21.99 -29.44 14.06
C SER A 821 -22.12 -28.05 14.70
N LEU A 822 -23.08 -27.23 14.27
CA LEU A 822 -23.38 -25.93 14.90
C LEU A 822 -23.89 -26.10 16.33
N ARG A 823 -24.84 -27.03 16.55
CA ARG A 823 -25.38 -27.32 17.89
C ARG A 823 -24.32 -27.88 18.83
N GLU A 824 -23.41 -28.72 18.34
CA GLU A 824 -22.25 -29.20 19.13
C GLU A 824 -21.29 -28.06 19.49
N LEU A 825 -20.97 -27.18 18.53
CA LEU A 825 -20.10 -26.03 18.76
C LEU A 825 -20.68 -25.08 19.83
N GLU A 826 -21.97 -24.78 19.74
CA GLU A 826 -22.68 -23.94 20.72
C GLU A 826 -22.73 -24.56 22.12
N GLN A 827 -22.98 -25.88 22.22
CA GLN A 827 -22.90 -26.59 23.50
C GLN A 827 -21.47 -26.55 24.09
N SER A 828 -20.44 -26.70 23.25
CA SER A 828 -19.05 -26.64 23.70
C SER A 828 -18.66 -25.27 24.25
N GLU A 829 -19.23 -24.19 23.69
CA GLU A 829 -18.97 -22.81 24.13
C GLU A 829 -19.80 -22.45 25.38
N GLY A 830 -21.06 -22.92 25.46
CA GLY A 830 -21.90 -22.80 26.67
C GLY A 830 -21.32 -23.53 27.89
N VAL A 831 -20.80 -24.75 27.71
CA VAL A 831 -20.11 -25.50 28.78
C VAL A 831 -18.82 -24.79 29.22
N ARG A 832 -18.05 -24.21 28.28
CA ARG A 832 -16.86 -23.40 28.63
C ARG A 832 -17.25 -22.18 29.47
N ALA A 833 -18.29 -21.44 29.07
CA ALA A 833 -18.79 -20.30 29.84
C ALA A 833 -19.24 -20.69 31.27
N ALA A 834 -19.97 -21.80 31.41
CA ALA A 834 -20.37 -22.33 32.72
C ALA A 834 -19.17 -22.77 33.59
N SER A 835 -18.13 -23.36 32.98
CA SER A 835 -16.90 -23.75 33.68
C SER A 835 -16.06 -22.55 34.15
N ALA A 836 -16.01 -21.46 33.37
CA ALA A 836 -15.34 -20.22 33.77
C ALA A 836 -16.09 -19.54 34.94
N GLY A 837 -17.43 -19.51 34.87
CA GLY A 837 -18.28 -18.97 35.94
C GLY A 837 -18.27 -19.78 37.25
N THR A 838 -17.70 -20.99 37.28
CA THR A 838 -17.56 -21.79 38.51
C THR A 838 -16.18 -21.70 39.17
N SER A 839 -15.16 -21.15 38.50
CA SER A 839 -13.84 -20.89 39.11
C SER A 839 -13.86 -19.77 40.16
N ASP A 840 -14.68 -18.73 39.98
CA ASP A 840 -14.67 -17.53 40.84
C ASP A 840 -15.38 -17.72 42.20
N VAL A 841 -16.05 -18.86 42.42
CA VAL A 841 -16.90 -19.09 43.62
C VAL A 841 -16.11 -19.72 44.79
N LEU A 842 -14.80 -20.01 44.62
CA LEU A 842 -13.99 -20.78 45.59
C LEU A 842 -12.78 -20.03 46.20
N SER A 843 -12.70 -18.69 46.13
CA SER A 843 -11.56 -17.93 46.72
C SER A 843 -11.89 -17.02 47.91
N THR A 844 -13.16 -16.86 48.31
CA THR A 844 -13.58 -16.00 49.44
C THR A 844 -14.01 -16.83 50.66
N GLY A 845 -13.04 -17.45 51.36
CA GLY A 845 -13.37 -18.46 52.39
C GLY A 845 -12.42 -18.67 53.58
N VAL A 846 -11.38 -17.84 53.80
CA VAL A 846 -10.48 -17.99 54.98
C VAL A 846 -10.05 -16.65 55.59
N GLY A 847 -10.49 -16.42 56.83
CA GLY A 847 -9.76 -15.75 57.94
C GLY A 847 -9.11 -14.38 57.74
N GLY A 848 -9.64 -13.36 58.41
CA GLY A 848 -9.07 -12.02 58.55
C GLY A 848 -9.87 -11.16 59.53
#